data_AF-I3YYR1-F1
#
_entry.id   AF-I3YYR1-F1
#
_cell.length_a   1.000
_cell.length_b   1.000
_cell.length_c   1.000
_cell.angle_alpha   90.00
_cell.angle_beta   90.00
_cell.angle_gamma   90.00
#
_symmetry.space_group_name_H-M   'P 1'
#
loop_
_entity.id
_entity.type
_entity.pdbx_description
1 polymer ?
#
loop_
_entity_poly.entity_id
_entity_poly.type
_entity_poly.pdbx_seq_one_letter_code
_entity_poly.pdbx_strand_id
1 'polypeptide(L)'
;MEKNKNHNDKFEKLDNKTELLWKKTSDEVTINRSAGSGSTFNKILVAESKREKESPLVPAFQLWSADSFAIDGNYKQAIKFYDKSIKSSQLNRTFLANQDLISGSLMHKAFAQKILGNNSDAITTFNTLFDYNSSKKEAMLQAGMLAESTNKLDLAVDYYSKVSNKRISSKTDDPGELARRAVERLKLPNLKYAKSAIELADMLFTLIEKREIETLKSLISKTHFSIGTIGGHTVYEDLSLLDTLFDEFTLSNVKVKKTILGTGGKRYIPTSNWEGKLFRGEVTLMITQAPQGWQWTGIALHNPNEYWIDRWKPTEKQTNDPLPFELQAPWPKDQCFTAGGLWEYVIQQALVAGGGLIGGFLIAEGLSASSCCGWGPRGYYYNSGPTHDKQDAFAIDFTRYRRFVPYDNESGGTPVLAVREGVVKEVCAGVNSGDSSTANIVKIEHLDPDNPGDTNRFTSKYLHLEGPFKIPVSEGMSIRVGTRLGLMDDTGNSVLDHLHFSIHDRQLTYPGVPEGRSVRPTPMSGHNLGDSDSNKCVKSDNIEYNGSNKIIYPSSFVGQNWLLTPVALAANEAPLRSIEEQKWMLVLSGVANIDIKGNGSRWLRETIRLAPDLIAAIDYAINKFNIPTPAGSYTKKFQVEQLVPHATMSSIYNKNHSVNSGFAVDEWRPHPFTSDTDVLTNNPINNIFSGIQVDVAVSDSDAYFYRISYHITLIGKIRFGQPFIID
;
A
#
# COMPACT_ATOMS: atom_id res chain seq x y z
N MET A 1 -42.46 17.39 -15.40
CA MET A 1 -41.96 18.50 -14.56
C MET A 1 -42.11 18.05 -13.11
N GLU A 2 -41.10 17.37 -12.57
CA GLU A 2 -40.92 17.18 -11.11
C GLU A 2 -39.41 17.25 -10.87
N LYS A 3 -38.96 18.50 -10.76
CA LYS A 3 -37.61 18.87 -10.32
C LYS A 3 -37.63 19.00 -8.80
N ASN A 4 -36.48 18.71 -8.20
CA ASN A 4 -36.04 19.12 -6.88
C ASN A 4 -36.70 18.44 -5.67
N LYS A 5 -36.13 17.31 -5.26
CA LYS A 5 -35.91 17.06 -3.83
C LYS A 5 -34.45 17.36 -3.50
N ASN A 6 -34.29 18.30 -2.57
CA ASN A 6 -33.03 18.85 -2.04
C ASN A 6 -31.93 17.78 -1.86
N HIS A 7 -30.80 17.99 -2.53
CA HIS A 7 -29.60 17.16 -2.48
C HIS A 7 -28.65 17.51 -1.32
N ASN A 8 -29.14 18.15 -0.26
CA ASN A 8 -28.31 18.87 0.71
C ASN A 8 -27.97 18.15 2.02
N ASP A 9 -28.08 16.82 2.10
CA ASP A 9 -27.33 16.07 3.12
C ASP A 9 -27.07 14.64 2.63
N LYS A 10 -26.05 14.50 1.76
CA LYS A 10 -25.55 13.18 1.33
C LYS A 10 -24.55 12.57 2.30
N PHE A 11 -24.09 13.33 3.30
CA PHE A 11 -23.09 12.91 4.26
C PHE A 11 -23.74 12.51 5.59
N GLU A 12 -23.38 11.35 6.11
CA GLU A 12 -23.78 10.89 7.43
C GLU A 12 -22.53 10.56 8.25
N LYS A 13 -22.28 11.36 9.29
CA LYS A 13 -21.22 11.04 10.25
C LYS A 13 -21.58 9.73 10.95
N LEU A 14 -20.66 8.78 10.94
CA LEU A 14 -20.84 7.51 11.65
C LEU A 14 -21.01 7.76 13.15
N ASP A 15 -21.97 7.05 13.76
CA ASP A 15 -21.98 6.91 15.21
C ASP A 15 -20.79 6.05 15.69
N ASN A 16 -20.48 6.09 16.99
CA ASN A 16 -19.32 5.40 17.56
C ASN A 16 -19.34 3.88 17.30
N LYS A 17 -20.51 3.25 17.31
CA LYS A 17 -20.65 1.79 17.09
C LYS A 17 -20.31 1.45 15.64
N THR A 18 -20.81 2.24 14.71
CA THR A 18 -20.64 2.08 13.28
C THR A 18 -19.21 2.42 12.86
N GLU A 19 -18.62 3.44 13.46
CA GLU A 19 -17.20 3.78 13.27
C GLU A 19 -16.27 2.66 13.78
N LEU A 20 -16.56 2.08 14.95
CA LEU A 20 -15.80 0.96 15.48
C LEU A 20 -15.90 -0.27 14.58
N LEU A 21 -17.11 -0.58 14.10
CA LEU A 21 -17.33 -1.66 13.13
C LEU A 21 -16.52 -1.40 11.86
N TRP A 22 -16.60 -0.21 11.29
CA TRP A 22 -15.85 0.18 10.10
C TRP A 22 -14.34 -0.01 10.25
N LYS A 23 -13.75 0.49 11.35
CA LYS A 23 -12.32 0.34 11.63
C LYS A 23 -11.91 -1.12 11.80
N LYS A 24 -12.65 -1.86 12.63
CA LYS A 24 -12.39 -3.30 12.87
C LYS A 24 -12.50 -4.11 11.57
N THR A 25 -13.53 -3.86 10.77
CA THR A 25 -13.74 -4.56 9.50
C THR A 25 -12.66 -4.20 8.48
N SER A 26 -12.19 -2.95 8.44
CA SER A 26 -11.07 -2.54 7.58
C SER A 26 -9.78 -3.30 7.93
N ASP A 27 -9.47 -3.41 9.23
CA ASP A 27 -8.33 -4.19 9.73
C ASP A 27 -8.46 -5.66 9.28
N GLU A 28 -9.56 -6.33 9.63
CA GLU A 28 -9.82 -7.74 9.29
C GLU A 28 -9.69 -8.04 7.79
N VAL A 29 -10.28 -7.20 6.93
CA VAL A 29 -10.18 -7.41 5.48
C VAL A 29 -8.74 -7.29 5.00
N THR A 30 -8.00 -6.29 5.47
CA THR A 30 -6.62 -6.07 5.04
C THR A 30 -5.69 -7.21 5.46
N ILE A 31 -5.91 -7.76 6.66
CA ILE A 31 -5.19 -8.93 7.18
C ILE A 31 -5.45 -10.15 6.31
N ASN A 32 -6.73 -10.47 6.09
CA ASN A 32 -7.12 -11.65 5.33
C ASN A 32 -6.58 -11.59 3.89
N ARG A 33 -6.62 -10.42 3.26
CA ARG A 33 -6.05 -10.20 1.91
C ARG A 33 -4.53 -10.32 1.89
N SER A 34 -3.84 -9.73 2.87
CA SER A 34 -2.37 -9.83 2.96
C SER A 34 -1.90 -11.26 3.24
N ALA A 35 -2.74 -12.08 3.88
CA ALA A 35 -2.51 -13.51 4.10
C ALA A 35 -2.90 -14.40 2.90
N GLY A 36 -3.35 -13.82 1.77
CA GLY A 36 -3.74 -14.59 0.57
C GLY A 36 -5.09 -15.30 0.69
N SER A 37 -5.97 -14.83 1.58
CA SER A 37 -7.29 -15.43 1.87
C SER A 37 -8.43 -14.43 1.76
N GLY A 38 -8.34 -13.50 0.79
CA GLY A 38 -9.17 -12.30 0.71
C GLY A 38 -10.68 -12.57 0.70
N SER A 39 -11.16 -13.54 -0.08
CA SER A 39 -12.60 -13.83 -0.19
C SER A 39 -13.17 -14.63 0.98
N THR A 40 -12.34 -15.22 1.85
CA THR A 40 -12.81 -15.95 3.04
C THR A 40 -13.64 -15.07 3.96
N PHE A 41 -13.20 -13.81 4.12
CA PHE A 41 -13.88 -12.83 4.97
C PHE A 41 -15.18 -12.27 4.36
N ASN A 42 -15.45 -12.50 3.07
CA ASN A 42 -16.64 -11.97 2.39
C ASN A 42 -17.95 -12.48 3.00
N LYS A 43 -17.95 -13.66 3.66
CA LYS A 43 -19.13 -14.15 4.38
C LYS A 43 -19.58 -13.18 5.47
N ILE A 44 -18.61 -12.57 6.18
CA ILE A 44 -18.86 -11.60 7.25
C ILE A 44 -19.34 -10.28 6.63
N LEU A 45 -18.62 -9.74 5.63
CA LEU A 45 -19.04 -8.50 4.94
C LEU A 45 -20.47 -8.58 4.37
N VAL A 46 -20.84 -9.72 3.80
CA VAL A 46 -22.19 -9.95 3.26
C VAL A 46 -23.23 -10.07 4.37
N ALA A 47 -22.90 -10.72 5.49
CA ALA A 47 -23.80 -10.82 6.64
C ALA A 47 -24.05 -9.43 7.26
N GLU A 48 -22.99 -8.65 7.48
CA GLU A 48 -23.06 -7.28 7.99
C GLU A 48 -23.89 -6.38 7.06
N SER A 49 -23.64 -6.45 5.74
CA SER A 49 -24.41 -5.69 4.74
C SER A 49 -25.91 -6.02 4.72
N LYS A 50 -26.29 -7.23 5.15
CA LYS A 50 -27.70 -7.65 5.21
C LYS A 50 -28.37 -7.28 6.53
N ARG A 51 -27.60 -7.19 7.62
CA ARG A 51 -28.10 -6.89 8.96
C ARG A 51 -28.62 -5.46 9.04
N GLU A 52 -27.86 -4.51 8.50
CA GLU A 52 -28.17 -3.08 8.53
C GLU A 52 -28.14 -2.52 7.10
N LYS A 53 -29.19 -2.82 6.31
CA LYS A 53 -29.23 -2.50 4.86
C LYS A 53 -29.14 -1.02 4.52
N GLU A 54 -29.54 -0.16 5.45
CA GLU A 54 -29.52 1.29 5.33
C GLU A 54 -28.22 1.90 5.90
N SER A 55 -27.31 1.07 6.43
CA SER A 55 -26.03 1.56 6.94
C SER A 55 -25.21 2.19 5.80
N PRO A 56 -24.60 3.37 6.03
CA PRO A 56 -23.76 4.00 5.04
C PRO A 56 -22.48 3.20 4.72
N LEU A 57 -22.16 2.16 5.51
CA LEU A 57 -21.03 1.24 5.25
C LEU A 57 -21.33 0.16 4.20
N VAL A 58 -22.61 -0.11 3.91
CA VAL A 58 -23.01 -1.17 2.98
C VAL A 58 -22.30 -1.08 1.63
N PRO A 59 -22.21 0.09 0.97
CA PRO A 59 -21.53 0.19 -0.31
C PRO A 59 -20.04 -0.15 -0.22
N ALA A 60 -19.36 0.30 0.83
CA ALA A 60 -17.95 -0.04 1.07
C ALA A 60 -17.77 -1.54 1.28
N PHE A 61 -18.61 -2.20 2.09
CA PHE A 61 -18.52 -3.64 2.30
C PHE A 61 -18.76 -4.46 1.02
N GLN A 62 -19.64 -3.99 0.12
CA GLN A 62 -19.84 -4.61 -1.19
C GLN A 62 -18.61 -4.42 -2.10
N LEU A 63 -18.02 -3.22 -2.13
CA LEU A 63 -16.77 -2.96 -2.87
C LEU A 63 -15.64 -3.84 -2.33
N TRP A 64 -15.46 -3.91 -1.02
CA TRP A 64 -14.40 -4.70 -0.41
C TRP A 64 -14.58 -6.20 -0.68
N SER A 65 -15.84 -6.67 -0.70
CA SER A 65 -16.12 -8.04 -1.12
C SER A 65 -15.75 -8.28 -2.59
N ALA A 66 -16.02 -7.31 -3.48
CA ALA A 66 -15.68 -7.38 -4.89
C ALA A 66 -14.17 -7.44 -5.11
N ASP A 67 -13.42 -6.53 -4.49
CA ASP A 67 -11.96 -6.47 -4.58
C ASP A 67 -11.33 -7.75 -3.99
N SER A 68 -11.86 -8.29 -2.89
CA SER A 68 -11.42 -9.58 -2.33
C SER A 68 -11.61 -10.75 -3.32
N PHE A 69 -12.72 -10.77 -4.07
CA PHE A 69 -12.90 -11.77 -5.14
C PHE A 69 -11.93 -11.53 -6.30
N ALA A 70 -11.62 -10.28 -6.64
CA ALA A 70 -10.69 -9.96 -7.72
C ALA A 70 -9.25 -10.36 -7.36
N ILE A 71 -8.82 -10.11 -6.12
CA ILE A 71 -7.51 -10.54 -5.58
C ILE A 71 -7.35 -12.07 -5.68
N ASP A 72 -8.41 -12.81 -5.36
CA ASP A 72 -8.44 -14.28 -5.46
C ASP A 72 -8.64 -14.80 -6.90
N GLY A 73 -8.66 -13.90 -7.91
CA GLY A 73 -8.85 -14.24 -9.32
C GLY A 73 -10.28 -14.62 -9.73
N ASN A 74 -11.27 -14.47 -8.85
CA ASN A 74 -12.67 -14.76 -9.10
C ASN A 74 -13.44 -13.55 -9.69
N TYR A 75 -13.01 -13.13 -10.88
CA TYR A 75 -13.54 -11.92 -11.54
C TYR A 75 -15.05 -11.96 -11.81
N LYS A 76 -15.63 -13.14 -12.07
CA LYS A 76 -17.07 -13.29 -12.30
C LYS A 76 -17.89 -12.93 -11.05
N GLN A 77 -17.41 -13.28 -9.86
CA GLN A 77 -18.06 -12.88 -8.60
C GLN A 77 -17.74 -11.43 -8.25
N ALA A 78 -16.51 -10.97 -8.52
CA ALA A 78 -16.12 -9.57 -8.33
C ALA A 78 -17.07 -8.63 -9.08
N ILE A 79 -17.34 -8.87 -10.37
CA ILE A 79 -18.27 -8.08 -11.20
C ILE A 79 -19.66 -7.97 -10.56
N LYS A 80 -20.22 -9.07 -10.06
CA LYS A 80 -21.53 -9.06 -9.38
C LYS A 80 -21.53 -8.22 -8.11
N PHE A 81 -20.42 -8.18 -7.39
CA PHE A 81 -20.30 -7.38 -6.17
C PHE A 81 -20.00 -5.91 -6.47
N TYR A 82 -19.26 -5.58 -7.53
CA TYR A 82 -19.16 -4.21 -8.02
C TYR A 82 -20.54 -3.66 -8.38
N ASP A 83 -21.40 -4.44 -9.06
CA ASP A 83 -22.78 -4.05 -9.34
C ASP A 83 -23.59 -3.77 -8.07
N LYS A 84 -23.40 -4.57 -7.01
CA LYS A 84 -24.04 -4.34 -5.71
C LYS A 84 -23.51 -3.09 -5.03
N SER A 85 -22.20 -2.83 -5.11
CA SER A 85 -21.57 -1.61 -4.58
C SER A 85 -22.14 -0.37 -5.26
N ILE A 86 -22.20 -0.36 -6.59
CA ILE A 86 -22.78 0.74 -7.38
C ILE A 86 -24.23 0.98 -6.98
N LYS A 87 -25.06 -0.09 -6.96
CA LYS A 87 -26.47 0.02 -6.59
C LYS A 87 -26.67 0.52 -5.17
N SER A 88 -25.91 0.02 -4.20
CA SER A 88 -26.03 0.45 -2.81
C SER A 88 -25.50 1.86 -2.59
N SER A 89 -24.48 2.29 -3.32
CA SER A 89 -23.97 3.68 -3.28
C SER A 89 -25.01 4.70 -3.75
N GLN A 90 -25.92 4.30 -4.65
CA GLN A 90 -27.02 5.16 -5.11
C GLN A 90 -28.17 5.25 -4.10
N LEU A 91 -28.28 4.28 -3.18
CA LEU A 91 -29.39 4.16 -2.24
C LEU A 91 -29.05 4.66 -0.83
N ASN A 92 -27.78 4.59 -0.45
CA ASN A 92 -27.31 4.94 0.89
C ASN A 92 -26.59 6.30 0.90
N ARG A 93 -26.49 6.90 2.09
CA ARG A 93 -25.69 8.11 2.31
C ARG A 93 -24.20 7.76 2.30
N THR A 94 -23.35 8.73 1.95
CA THR A 94 -21.90 8.58 2.09
C THR A 94 -21.51 8.84 3.54
N PHE A 95 -20.53 8.09 4.05
CA PHE A 95 -20.00 8.31 5.41
C PHE A 95 -18.70 9.11 5.44
N LEU A 96 -18.20 9.47 4.25
CA LEU A 96 -16.97 10.22 4.03
C LEU A 96 -17.24 11.29 2.98
N ALA A 97 -16.83 12.53 3.25
CA ALA A 97 -17.21 13.70 2.47
C ALA A 97 -16.72 13.66 1.00
N ASN A 98 -15.58 13.01 0.72
CA ASN A 98 -14.97 12.97 -0.62
C ASN A 98 -14.96 11.59 -1.26
N GLN A 99 -15.81 10.68 -0.77
CA GLN A 99 -15.77 9.29 -1.20
C GLN A 99 -16.61 9.06 -2.45
N ASP A 100 -16.00 8.45 -3.47
CA ASP A 100 -16.65 8.13 -4.75
C ASP A 100 -16.55 6.64 -5.10
N LEU A 101 -17.20 5.81 -4.27
CA LEU A 101 -17.20 4.35 -4.42
C LEU A 101 -17.79 3.87 -5.75
N ILE A 102 -18.64 4.67 -6.40
CA ILE A 102 -19.20 4.35 -7.71
C ILE A 102 -18.10 4.37 -8.75
N SER A 103 -17.25 5.40 -8.78
CA SER A 103 -16.14 5.49 -9.72
C SER A 103 -15.15 4.34 -9.53
N GLY A 104 -14.73 4.07 -8.28
CA GLY A 104 -13.85 2.94 -7.98
C GLY A 104 -14.44 1.59 -8.41
N SER A 105 -15.72 1.35 -8.09
CA SER A 105 -16.42 0.12 -8.48
C SER A 105 -16.54 -0.05 -10.00
N LEU A 106 -16.86 1.01 -10.74
CA LEU A 106 -16.96 0.97 -12.20
C LEU A 106 -15.59 0.73 -12.85
N MET A 107 -14.54 1.41 -12.37
CA MET A 107 -13.18 1.23 -12.87
C MET A 107 -12.71 -0.22 -12.69
N HIS A 108 -12.81 -0.75 -11.47
CA HIS A 108 -12.41 -2.11 -11.18
C HIS A 108 -13.28 -3.16 -11.89
N LYS A 109 -14.60 -2.91 -12.03
CA LYS A 109 -15.48 -3.76 -12.83
C LYS A 109 -15.03 -3.83 -14.29
N ALA A 110 -14.70 -2.69 -14.90
CA ALA A 110 -14.26 -2.64 -16.29
C ALA A 110 -12.94 -3.40 -16.49
N PHE A 111 -11.98 -3.26 -15.57
CA PHE A 111 -10.75 -4.07 -15.59
C PHE A 111 -11.02 -5.56 -15.41
N ALA A 112 -11.88 -5.96 -14.46
CA ALA A 112 -12.26 -7.37 -14.28
C ALA A 112 -12.93 -7.95 -15.54
N GLN A 113 -13.77 -7.18 -16.23
CA GLN A 113 -14.37 -7.56 -17.51
C GLN A 113 -13.32 -7.70 -18.62
N LYS A 114 -12.37 -6.77 -18.72
CA LYS A 114 -11.24 -6.82 -19.66
C LYS A 114 -10.40 -8.08 -19.44
N ILE A 115 -10.06 -8.41 -18.19
CA ILE A 115 -9.28 -9.62 -17.85
C ILE A 115 -10.02 -10.91 -18.24
N LEU A 116 -11.35 -10.94 -18.12
CA LEU A 116 -12.16 -12.06 -18.58
C LEU A 116 -12.29 -12.16 -20.11
N GLY A 117 -11.77 -11.18 -20.87
CA GLY A 117 -11.92 -11.09 -22.32
C GLY A 117 -13.27 -10.49 -22.78
N ASN A 118 -14.08 -9.98 -21.86
CA ASN A 118 -15.39 -9.38 -22.16
C ASN A 118 -15.23 -7.92 -22.62
N ASN A 119 -14.51 -7.70 -23.72
CA ASN A 119 -14.06 -6.38 -24.14
C ASN A 119 -15.20 -5.39 -24.42
N SER A 120 -16.33 -5.87 -24.95
CA SER A 120 -17.51 -5.02 -25.21
C SER A 120 -18.14 -4.49 -23.92
N ASP A 121 -18.25 -5.34 -22.90
CA ASP A 121 -18.81 -4.96 -21.61
C ASP A 121 -17.86 -4.02 -20.87
N ALA A 122 -16.55 -4.28 -20.94
CA ALA A 122 -15.53 -3.40 -20.36
C ALA A 122 -15.59 -1.99 -20.95
N ILE A 123 -15.66 -1.85 -22.29
CA ILE A 123 -15.85 -0.56 -22.97
C ILE A 123 -17.13 0.13 -22.49
N THR A 124 -18.23 -0.61 -22.38
CA THR A 124 -19.52 -0.06 -21.91
C THR A 124 -19.42 0.45 -20.47
N THR A 125 -18.75 -0.29 -19.59
CA THR A 125 -18.52 0.12 -18.20
C THR A 125 -17.59 1.34 -18.11
N PHE A 126 -16.53 1.42 -18.93
CA PHE A 126 -15.67 2.61 -19.01
C PHE A 126 -16.44 3.85 -19.50
N ASN A 127 -17.31 3.72 -20.49
CA ASN A 127 -18.22 4.80 -20.91
C ASN A 127 -19.12 5.24 -19.76
N THR A 128 -19.73 4.29 -19.06
CA THR A 128 -20.58 4.58 -17.89
C THR A 128 -19.81 5.34 -16.80
N LEU A 129 -18.55 4.97 -16.55
CA LEU A 129 -17.67 5.68 -15.61
C LEU A 129 -17.43 7.12 -16.04
N PHE A 130 -17.11 7.34 -17.32
CA PHE A 130 -16.84 8.69 -17.83
C PHE A 130 -18.10 9.56 -17.84
N ASP A 131 -19.26 9.01 -18.19
CA ASP A 131 -20.54 9.71 -18.15
C ASP A 131 -20.93 10.10 -16.71
N TYR A 132 -20.62 9.23 -15.74
CA TYR A 132 -20.83 9.51 -14.33
C TYR A 132 -19.83 10.55 -13.77
N ASN A 133 -18.54 10.44 -14.15
CA ASN A 133 -17.48 11.32 -13.70
C ASN A 133 -16.46 11.58 -14.83
N SER A 134 -16.66 12.66 -15.58
CA SER A 134 -15.83 13.01 -16.73
C SER A 134 -14.40 13.44 -16.36
N SER A 135 -14.10 13.61 -15.07
CA SER A 135 -12.71 13.86 -14.62
C SER A 135 -11.85 12.59 -14.69
N LYS A 136 -12.46 11.39 -14.73
CA LYS A 136 -11.78 10.10 -14.87
C LYS A 136 -11.36 9.83 -16.33
N LYS A 137 -10.45 10.67 -16.85
CA LYS A 137 -9.96 10.58 -18.24
C LYS A 137 -9.42 9.19 -18.61
N GLU A 138 -8.80 8.52 -17.63
CA GLU A 138 -8.27 7.15 -17.76
C GLU A 138 -9.30 6.16 -18.31
N ALA A 139 -10.58 6.32 -17.97
CA ALA A 139 -11.64 5.44 -18.46
C ALA A 139 -11.72 5.43 -19.99
N MET A 140 -11.65 6.62 -20.62
CA MET A 140 -11.70 6.73 -22.08
C MET A 140 -10.39 6.37 -22.76
N LEU A 141 -9.25 6.59 -22.11
CA LEU A 141 -7.98 6.07 -22.58
C LEU A 141 -8.04 4.53 -22.67
N GLN A 142 -8.45 3.86 -21.59
CA GLN A 142 -8.58 2.40 -21.55
C GLN A 142 -9.63 1.88 -22.55
N ALA A 143 -10.77 2.57 -22.71
CA ALA A 143 -11.78 2.21 -23.71
C ALA A 143 -11.22 2.31 -25.14
N GLY A 144 -10.46 3.37 -25.44
CA GLY A 144 -9.78 3.56 -26.72
C GLY A 144 -8.75 2.46 -27.00
N MET A 145 -7.90 2.14 -26.02
CA MET A 145 -6.91 1.05 -26.13
C MET A 145 -7.58 -0.29 -26.39
N LEU A 146 -8.70 -0.57 -25.72
CA LEU A 146 -9.43 -1.82 -25.90
C LEU A 146 -10.13 -1.91 -27.26
N ALA A 147 -10.74 -0.82 -27.72
CA ALA A 147 -11.31 -0.73 -29.06
C ALA A 147 -10.22 -0.93 -30.14
N GLU A 148 -9.05 -0.33 -29.94
CA GLU A 148 -7.94 -0.45 -30.88
C GLU A 148 -7.36 -1.87 -30.93
N SER A 149 -7.14 -2.51 -29.77
CA SER A 149 -6.67 -3.90 -29.70
C SER A 149 -7.65 -4.91 -30.32
N THR A 150 -8.94 -4.54 -30.40
CA THR A 150 -9.98 -5.32 -31.08
C THR A 150 -10.26 -4.86 -32.51
N ASN A 151 -9.35 -4.07 -33.08
CA ASN A 151 -9.37 -3.55 -34.45
C ASN A 151 -10.60 -2.69 -34.80
N LYS A 152 -11.20 -2.02 -33.82
CA LYS A 152 -12.31 -1.05 -34.00
C LYS A 152 -11.75 0.37 -34.02
N LEU A 153 -11.01 0.71 -35.06
CA LEU A 153 -10.17 1.91 -35.10
C LEU A 153 -10.95 3.23 -35.03
N ASP A 154 -12.07 3.34 -35.75
CA ASP A 154 -12.91 4.54 -35.72
C ASP A 154 -13.44 4.81 -34.31
N LEU A 155 -13.83 3.75 -33.61
CA LEU A 155 -14.31 3.82 -32.24
C LEU A 155 -13.17 4.17 -31.27
N ALA A 156 -11.97 3.62 -31.48
CA ALA A 156 -10.79 3.98 -30.70
C ALA A 156 -10.47 5.48 -30.83
N VAL A 157 -10.51 6.02 -32.05
CA VAL A 157 -10.30 7.46 -32.31
C VAL A 157 -11.36 8.31 -31.61
N ASP A 158 -12.64 7.91 -31.62
CA ASP A 158 -13.70 8.63 -30.88
C ASP A 158 -13.39 8.69 -29.39
N TYR A 159 -13.06 7.55 -28.76
CA TYR A 159 -12.77 7.50 -27.33
C TYR A 159 -11.53 8.30 -26.94
N TYR A 160 -10.42 8.17 -27.67
CA TYR A 160 -9.23 8.98 -27.40
C TYR A 160 -9.51 10.47 -27.58
N SER A 161 -10.30 10.86 -28.58
CA SER A 161 -10.61 12.27 -28.86
C SER A 161 -11.39 12.94 -27.72
N LYS A 162 -12.22 12.20 -26.98
CA LYS A 162 -12.98 12.73 -25.83
C LYS A 162 -12.12 13.27 -24.70
N VAL A 163 -10.93 12.72 -24.51
CA VAL A 163 -10.03 13.06 -23.40
C VAL A 163 -8.69 13.65 -23.84
N SER A 164 -8.45 13.74 -25.14
CA SER A 164 -7.24 14.30 -25.73
C SER A 164 -6.97 15.71 -25.23
N ASN A 165 -5.72 15.96 -24.84
CA ASN A 165 -5.30 17.29 -24.43
C ASN A 165 -5.37 18.28 -25.60
N LYS A 166 -5.87 19.49 -25.31
CA LYS A 166 -5.89 20.60 -26.27
C LYS A 166 -4.53 21.30 -26.40
N ARG A 167 -3.70 21.22 -25.36
CA ARG A 167 -2.35 21.77 -25.31
C ARG A 167 -1.36 20.62 -25.23
N ILE A 168 -0.29 20.69 -26.01
CA ILE A 168 0.76 19.67 -26.01
C ILE A 168 1.41 19.62 -24.64
N SER A 169 1.56 18.41 -24.12
CA SER A 169 2.35 18.10 -22.92
C SER A 169 3.54 17.23 -23.30
N SER A 170 4.65 17.40 -22.59
CA SER A 170 5.81 16.51 -22.68
C SER A 170 5.69 15.29 -21.73
N LYS A 171 4.68 15.27 -20.85
CA LYS A 171 4.46 14.20 -19.86
C LYS A 171 4.06 12.90 -20.54
N THR A 172 4.71 11.81 -20.16
CA THR A 172 4.52 10.47 -20.73
C THR A 172 3.48 9.62 -19.98
N ASP A 173 2.96 10.15 -18.88
CA ASP A 173 2.01 9.52 -17.95
C ASP A 173 0.67 10.28 -17.86
N ASP A 174 0.47 11.34 -18.65
CA ASP A 174 -0.80 12.07 -18.73
C ASP A 174 -1.78 11.36 -19.67
N PRO A 175 -2.93 10.85 -19.17
CA PRO A 175 -3.89 10.14 -20.01
C PRO A 175 -4.41 10.96 -21.20
N GLY A 176 -4.51 12.29 -21.04
CA GLY A 176 -4.96 13.17 -22.12
C GLY A 176 -3.91 13.36 -23.21
N GLU A 177 -2.63 13.37 -22.85
CA GLU A 177 -1.54 13.45 -23.82
C GLU A 177 -1.33 12.12 -24.55
N LEU A 178 -1.40 11.00 -23.82
CA LEU A 178 -1.40 9.66 -24.39
C LEU A 178 -2.54 9.48 -25.40
N ALA A 179 -3.76 9.88 -25.05
CA ALA A 179 -4.90 9.83 -25.94
C ALA A 179 -4.70 10.70 -27.21
N ARG A 180 -4.20 11.93 -27.05
CA ARG A 180 -3.90 12.84 -28.18
C ARG A 180 -2.92 12.18 -29.16
N ARG A 181 -1.83 11.62 -28.64
CA ARG A 181 -0.79 10.93 -29.44
C ARG A 181 -1.32 9.65 -30.08
N ALA A 182 -2.24 8.95 -29.43
CA ALA A 182 -2.91 7.78 -30.00
C ALA A 182 -3.80 8.17 -31.20
N VAL A 183 -4.55 9.28 -31.11
CA VAL A 183 -5.30 9.83 -32.26
C VAL A 183 -4.37 10.16 -33.42
N GLU A 184 -3.24 10.83 -33.16
CA GLU A 184 -2.25 11.14 -34.19
C GLU A 184 -1.65 9.88 -34.81
N ARG A 185 -1.34 8.87 -33.97
CA ARG A 185 -0.80 7.60 -34.43
C ARG A 185 -1.73 6.93 -35.43
N LEU A 186 -3.00 6.80 -35.08
CA LEU A 186 -4.00 6.12 -35.89
C LEU A 186 -4.32 6.82 -37.23
N LYS A 187 -3.91 8.09 -37.39
CA LYS A 187 -4.01 8.82 -38.67
C LYS A 187 -2.81 8.59 -39.59
N LEU A 188 -1.72 8.01 -39.10
CA LEU A 188 -0.52 7.78 -39.91
C LEU A 188 -0.75 6.60 -40.89
N PRO A 189 -0.36 6.74 -42.17
CA PRO A 189 -0.38 5.63 -43.11
C PRO A 189 0.72 4.61 -42.77
N ASN A 190 0.46 3.33 -43.05
CA ASN A 190 1.45 2.24 -42.98
C ASN A 190 2.10 2.04 -41.59
N LEU A 191 1.31 2.13 -40.51
CA LEU A 191 1.77 1.76 -39.17
C LEU A 191 2.29 0.32 -39.14
N LYS A 192 3.52 0.13 -38.66
CA LYS A 192 4.12 -1.19 -38.42
C LYS A 192 4.17 -1.50 -36.94
N TYR A 193 3.79 -2.73 -36.61
CA TYR A 193 3.92 -3.31 -35.27
C TYR A 193 4.59 -4.67 -35.39
N ALA A 194 5.50 -4.96 -34.47
CA ALA A 194 5.92 -6.33 -34.24
C ALA A 194 4.89 -7.06 -33.37
N LYS A 195 4.75 -8.38 -33.52
CA LYS A 195 3.78 -9.17 -32.73
C LYS A 195 4.27 -9.39 -31.30
N SER A 196 5.58 -9.34 -31.08
CA SER A 196 6.19 -9.52 -29.77
C SER A 196 7.38 -8.60 -29.55
N ALA A 197 7.76 -8.41 -28.28
CA ALA A 197 8.97 -7.68 -27.93
C ALA A 197 10.24 -8.35 -28.47
N ILE A 198 10.28 -9.68 -28.49
CA ILE A 198 11.41 -10.47 -29.00
C ILE A 198 11.56 -10.25 -30.50
N GLU A 199 10.46 -10.35 -31.26
CA GLU A 199 10.46 -10.09 -32.70
C GLU A 199 10.95 -8.67 -33.01
N LEU A 200 10.47 -7.65 -32.29
CA LEU A 200 10.94 -6.29 -32.48
C LEU A 200 12.43 -6.15 -32.16
N ALA A 201 12.90 -6.77 -31.07
CA ALA A 201 14.30 -6.75 -30.70
C ALA A 201 15.19 -7.40 -31.76
N ASP A 202 14.78 -8.56 -32.30
CA ASP A 202 15.50 -9.25 -33.38
C ASP A 202 15.54 -8.41 -34.67
N MET A 203 14.44 -7.73 -34.99
CA MET A 203 14.38 -6.77 -36.10
C MET A 203 15.36 -5.60 -35.88
N LEU A 204 15.31 -4.96 -34.70
CA LEU A 204 16.21 -3.86 -34.35
C LEU A 204 17.67 -4.29 -34.39
N PHE A 205 17.99 -5.45 -33.80
CA PHE A 205 19.32 -6.06 -33.84
C PHE A 205 19.83 -6.21 -35.27
N THR A 206 19.04 -6.88 -36.12
CA THR A 206 19.39 -7.15 -37.52
C THR A 206 19.60 -5.87 -38.32
N LEU A 207 18.69 -4.90 -38.18
CA LEU A 207 18.73 -3.65 -38.93
C LEU A 207 19.88 -2.75 -38.48
N ILE A 208 20.21 -2.76 -37.19
CA ILE A 208 21.35 -2.03 -36.64
C ILE A 208 22.66 -2.63 -37.14
N GLU A 209 22.81 -3.96 -37.09
CA GLU A 209 24.02 -4.63 -37.61
C GLU A 209 24.22 -4.41 -39.11
N LYS A 210 23.13 -4.43 -39.89
CA LYS A 210 23.17 -4.20 -41.34
C LYS A 210 23.21 -2.72 -41.73
N ARG A 211 23.06 -1.80 -40.77
CA ARG A 211 22.97 -0.35 -40.98
C ARG A 211 21.84 0.07 -41.95
N GLU A 212 20.69 -0.59 -41.88
CA GLU A 212 19.51 -0.32 -42.72
C GLU A 212 18.63 0.81 -42.15
N ILE A 213 19.10 2.06 -42.28
CA ILE A 213 18.50 3.24 -41.62
C ILE A 213 17.04 3.48 -42.01
N GLU A 214 16.70 3.40 -43.30
CA GLU A 214 15.34 3.70 -43.78
C GLU A 214 14.31 2.69 -43.25
N THR A 215 14.71 1.42 -43.11
CA THR A 215 13.86 0.41 -42.48
C THR A 215 13.75 0.66 -40.97
N LEU A 216 14.85 1.05 -40.32
CA LEU A 216 14.89 1.38 -38.88
C LEU A 216 13.97 2.57 -38.53
N LYS A 217 13.97 3.61 -39.36
CA LYS A 217 13.04 4.76 -39.29
C LYS A 217 11.57 4.33 -39.37
N SER A 218 11.26 3.20 -40.01
CA SER A 218 9.88 2.71 -40.10
C SER A 218 9.39 1.96 -38.85
N LEU A 219 10.29 1.59 -37.94
CA LEU A 219 9.95 0.88 -36.69
C LEU A 219 9.75 1.82 -35.49
N ILE A 220 10.15 3.08 -35.62
CA ILE A 220 10.03 4.08 -34.57
C ILE A 220 8.60 4.60 -34.48
N SER A 221 8.11 4.79 -33.26
CA SER A 221 6.82 5.42 -33.03
C SER A 221 6.95 6.93 -33.14
N LYS A 222 6.49 7.48 -34.27
CA LYS A 222 6.52 8.93 -34.55
C LYS A 222 5.64 9.77 -33.62
N THR A 223 4.81 9.16 -32.80
CA THR A 223 3.93 9.90 -31.88
C THR A 223 4.21 9.62 -30.42
N HIS A 224 4.93 8.55 -30.09
CA HIS A 224 5.22 8.19 -28.70
C HIS A 224 6.72 8.08 -28.45
N PHE A 225 7.56 8.65 -29.32
CA PHE A 225 9.00 8.67 -29.09
C PHE A 225 9.35 9.54 -27.89
N SER A 226 10.09 8.98 -26.94
CA SER A 226 10.48 9.62 -25.69
C SER A 226 11.96 9.42 -25.40
N ILE A 227 12.56 10.38 -24.72
CA ILE A 227 13.96 10.33 -24.28
C ILE A 227 14.00 10.62 -22.78
N GLY A 228 14.88 9.94 -22.06
CA GLY A 228 15.19 10.26 -20.67
C GLY A 228 16.53 9.68 -20.24
N THR A 229 16.94 9.95 -19.01
CA THR A 229 18.08 9.26 -18.39
C THR A 229 17.67 7.88 -17.90
N ILE A 230 18.63 6.96 -17.80
CA ILE A 230 18.42 5.71 -17.07
C ILE A 230 17.99 6.02 -15.62
N GLY A 231 16.95 5.34 -15.14
CA GLY A 231 16.39 5.56 -13.80
C GLY A 231 15.55 6.83 -13.62
N GLY A 232 15.35 7.65 -14.66
CA GLY A 232 14.52 8.85 -14.60
C GLY A 232 13.21 8.73 -15.40
N HIS A 233 12.35 9.74 -15.28
CA HIS A 233 11.20 9.90 -16.18
C HIS A 233 11.65 10.20 -17.60
N THR A 234 10.93 9.66 -18.57
CA THR A 234 11.07 10.05 -19.97
C THR A 234 10.09 11.16 -20.31
N VAL A 235 10.51 12.05 -21.21
CA VAL A 235 9.65 13.08 -21.79
C VAL A 235 9.44 12.77 -23.26
N TYR A 236 8.26 13.08 -23.77
CA TYR A 236 8.05 13.07 -25.21
C TYR A 236 8.88 14.18 -25.86
N GLU A 237 9.58 13.81 -26.93
CA GLU A 237 10.51 14.71 -27.63
C GLU A 237 10.00 15.09 -29.01
N ASP A 238 10.56 16.17 -29.55
CA ASP A 238 10.29 16.62 -30.91
C ASP A 238 10.88 15.63 -31.93
N LEU A 239 10.17 15.41 -33.02
CA LEU A 239 10.61 14.53 -34.11
C LEU A 239 11.84 15.05 -34.84
N SER A 240 12.14 16.34 -34.74
CA SER A 240 13.40 16.90 -35.25
C SER A 240 14.65 16.22 -34.64
N LEU A 241 14.55 15.68 -33.41
CA LEU A 241 15.63 14.92 -32.78
C LEU A 241 15.84 13.54 -33.42
N LEU A 242 14.84 12.98 -34.12
CA LEU A 242 14.98 11.69 -34.79
C LEU A 242 15.99 11.76 -35.93
N ASP A 243 15.98 12.85 -36.70
CA ASP A 243 16.94 13.03 -37.79
C ASP A 243 18.37 13.05 -37.24
N THR A 244 18.60 13.80 -36.16
CA THR A 244 19.90 13.80 -35.47
C THR A 244 20.26 12.42 -34.90
N LEU A 245 19.31 11.67 -34.34
CA LEU A 245 19.54 10.31 -33.85
C LEU A 245 20.04 9.38 -34.96
N PHE A 246 19.41 9.42 -36.13
CA PHE A 246 19.80 8.56 -37.26
C PHE A 246 21.11 9.02 -37.93
N ASP A 247 21.38 10.33 -37.97
CA ASP A 247 22.66 10.86 -38.45
C ASP A 247 23.79 10.40 -37.54
N GLU A 248 23.64 10.55 -36.22
CA GLU A 248 24.65 10.13 -35.25
C GLU A 248 24.80 8.60 -35.17
N PHE A 249 23.72 7.86 -35.35
CA PHE A 249 23.77 6.41 -35.50
C PHE A 249 24.63 6.00 -36.71
N THR A 250 24.53 6.73 -37.82
CA THR A 250 25.31 6.46 -39.05
C THR A 250 26.81 6.69 -38.83
N LEU A 251 27.15 7.71 -38.05
CA LEU A 251 28.53 8.06 -37.69
C LEU A 251 29.13 7.10 -36.65
N SER A 252 28.28 6.46 -35.84
CA SER A 252 28.69 5.59 -34.75
C SER A 252 28.85 4.12 -35.19
N ASN A 253 29.67 3.36 -34.48
CA ASN A 253 29.75 1.89 -34.64
C ASN A 253 28.92 1.17 -33.58
N VAL A 254 27.62 1.48 -33.55
CA VAL A 254 26.69 1.04 -32.50
C VAL A 254 26.63 -0.49 -32.42
N LYS A 255 26.81 -1.03 -31.22
CA LYS A 255 26.66 -2.47 -30.93
C LYS A 255 25.45 -2.70 -30.05
N VAL A 256 24.61 -3.66 -30.44
CA VAL A 256 23.42 -4.08 -29.68
C VAL A 256 23.76 -5.28 -28.80
N LYS A 257 23.42 -5.22 -27.52
CA LYS A 257 23.50 -6.40 -26.63
C LYS A 257 22.23 -7.24 -26.86
N LYS A 258 22.38 -8.56 -27.05
CA LYS A 258 21.24 -9.48 -27.28
C LYS A 258 20.33 -9.69 -26.07
N THR A 259 20.70 -9.13 -24.91
CA THR A 259 19.90 -9.18 -23.70
C THR A 259 18.74 -8.21 -23.79
N ILE A 260 17.53 -8.70 -23.55
CA ILE A 260 16.32 -7.87 -23.41
C ILE A 260 16.00 -7.79 -21.92
N LEU A 261 15.89 -6.57 -21.40
CA LEU A 261 15.57 -6.30 -19.98
C LEU A 261 14.14 -5.76 -19.84
N GLY A 262 13.58 -5.85 -18.64
CA GLY A 262 12.24 -5.37 -18.28
C GLY A 262 11.12 -6.41 -18.45
N THR A 263 9.94 -6.07 -17.93
CA THR A 263 8.75 -6.93 -17.87
C THR A 263 7.48 -6.18 -18.30
N GLY A 264 6.33 -6.86 -18.37
CA GLY A 264 5.05 -6.22 -18.75
C GLY A 264 5.00 -5.69 -20.19
N GLY A 265 4.56 -4.45 -20.37
CA GLY A 265 4.39 -3.77 -21.67
C GLY A 265 5.60 -2.95 -22.13
N LYS A 266 6.74 -3.00 -21.42
CA LYS A 266 7.94 -2.21 -21.75
C LYS A 266 9.20 -3.08 -21.69
N ARG A 267 10.10 -2.94 -22.67
CA ARG A 267 11.41 -3.63 -22.68
C ARG A 267 12.53 -2.67 -23.05
N TYR A 268 13.73 -3.05 -22.64
CA TYR A 268 14.94 -2.29 -22.79
C TYR A 268 15.99 -3.13 -23.52
N ILE A 269 16.59 -2.57 -24.57
CA ILE A 269 17.64 -3.20 -25.36
C ILE A 269 18.90 -2.37 -25.20
N PRO A 270 19.90 -2.83 -24.43
CA PRO A 270 21.13 -2.08 -24.24
C PRO A 270 21.94 -2.00 -25.54
N THR A 271 22.47 -0.82 -25.83
CA THR A 271 23.40 -0.59 -26.93
C THR A 271 24.63 0.20 -26.46
N SER A 272 25.71 0.14 -27.22
CA SER A 272 27.01 0.71 -26.87
C SER A 272 27.71 1.29 -28.09
N ASN A 273 28.83 1.99 -27.87
CA ASN A 273 29.65 2.63 -28.91
C ASN A 273 28.93 3.71 -29.72
N TRP A 274 28.06 4.48 -29.06
CA TRP A 274 27.58 5.74 -29.62
C TRP A 274 28.69 6.79 -29.54
N GLU A 275 28.98 7.46 -30.65
CA GLU A 275 30.06 8.46 -30.80
C GLU A 275 29.51 9.83 -31.26
N GLY A 276 28.19 10.00 -31.19
CA GLY A 276 27.50 11.22 -31.57
C GLY A 276 27.72 12.39 -30.60
N LYS A 277 27.28 13.57 -31.02
CA LYS A 277 27.30 14.77 -30.19
C LYS A 277 26.23 14.67 -29.10
N LEU A 278 25.03 14.22 -29.43
CA LEU A 278 23.90 14.08 -28.51
C LEU A 278 23.86 12.69 -27.86
N PHE A 279 24.20 11.64 -28.60
CA PHE A 279 24.14 10.26 -28.13
C PHE A 279 25.56 9.69 -28.04
N ARG A 280 26.03 9.39 -26.82
CA ARG A 280 27.41 8.93 -26.57
C ARG A 280 27.48 7.77 -25.57
N GLY A 281 28.40 6.85 -25.83
CA GLY A 281 28.69 5.72 -24.94
C GLY A 281 27.58 4.66 -24.97
N GLU A 282 27.00 4.38 -23.81
CA GLU A 282 25.89 3.44 -23.67
C GLU A 282 24.54 4.16 -23.76
N VAL A 283 23.67 3.63 -24.62
CA VAL A 283 22.29 4.09 -24.81
C VAL A 283 21.41 2.85 -24.82
N THR A 284 20.27 2.89 -24.17
CA THR A 284 19.31 1.78 -24.18
C THR A 284 18.13 2.14 -25.07
N LEU A 285 17.78 1.27 -26.02
CA LEU A 285 16.55 1.43 -26.79
C LEU A 285 15.36 1.00 -25.94
N MET A 286 14.29 1.78 -25.99
CA MET A 286 13.05 1.51 -25.27
C MET A 286 11.98 1.05 -26.24
N ILE A 287 11.49 -0.18 -26.08
CA ILE A 287 10.38 -0.70 -26.87
C ILE A 287 9.16 -0.89 -25.97
N THR A 288 7.99 -0.54 -26.49
CA THR A 288 6.75 -0.52 -25.72
C THR A 288 5.62 -1.19 -26.49
N GLN A 289 4.73 -1.86 -25.77
CA GLN A 289 3.52 -2.45 -26.28
C GLN A 289 2.46 -1.36 -26.52
N ALA A 290 2.11 -1.16 -27.77
CA ALA A 290 0.90 -0.46 -28.20
C ALA A 290 -0.27 -1.47 -28.31
N PRO A 291 -1.54 -1.01 -28.39
CA PRO A 291 -2.69 -1.92 -28.47
C PRO A 291 -2.66 -2.92 -29.64
N GLN A 292 -1.98 -2.59 -30.75
CA GLN A 292 -1.86 -3.46 -31.93
C GLN A 292 -0.55 -4.27 -32.00
N GLY A 293 0.37 -4.12 -31.04
CA GLY A 293 1.66 -4.82 -31.02
C GLY A 293 2.79 -3.94 -30.47
N TRP A 294 4.03 -4.25 -30.79
CA TRP A 294 5.21 -3.61 -30.21
C TRP A 294 5.84 -2.58 -31.15
N GLN A 295 6.32 -1.47 -30.58
CA GLN A 295 6.99 -0.38 -31.31
C GLN A 295 8.27 0.08 -30.59
N TRP A 296 9.20 0.67 -31.34
CA TRP A 296 10.33 1.39 -30.77
C TRP A 296 9.90 2.80 -30.37
N THR A 297 9.82 3.06 -29.06
CA THR A 297 9.17 4.27 -28.51
C THR A 297 10.13 5.19 -27.78
N GLY A 298 11.44 4.94 -27.82
CA GLY A 298 12.35 5.84 -27.15
C GLY A 298 13.75 5.33 -26.95
N ILE A 299 14.51 6.11 -26.20
CA ILE A 299 15.87 5.81 -25.77
C ILE A 299 16.11 6.32 -24.35
N ALA A 300 16.88 5.56 -23.58
CA ALA A 300 17.35 5.93 -22.26
C ALA A 300 18.87 6.14 -22.29
N LEU A 301 19.32 7.30 -21.79
CA LEU A 301 20.71 7.70 -21.78
C LEU A 301 21.38 7.26 -20.47
N HIS A 302 22.51 6.56 -20.56
CA HIS A 302 23.29 6.20 -19.36
C HIS A 302 24.14 7.37 -18.87
N ASN A 303 24.70 8.14 -19.80
CA ASN A 303 25.55 9.30 -19.51
C ASN A 303 25.06 10.52 -20.31
N PRO A 304 24.06 11.28 -19.81
CA PRO A 304 23.62 12.51 -20.47
C PRO A 304 24.77 13.53 -20.49
N ASN A 305 24.98 14.18 -21.62
CA ASN A 305 25.95 15.26 -21.78
C ASN A 305 25.37 16.62 -21.34
N GLU A 306 26.16 17.69 -21.43
CA GLU A 306 25.75 19.06 -21.08
C GLU A 306 24.49 19.51 -21.81
N TYR A 307 24.31 19.13 -23.09
CA TYR A 307 23.10 19.47 -23.83
C TYR A 307 21.85 18.88 -23.17
N TRP A 308 21.87 17.59 -22.82
CA TRP A 308 20.73 16.95 -22.16
C TRP A 308 20.51 17.51 -20.76
N ILE A 309 21.59 17.78 -20.03
CA ILE A 309 21.53 18.41 -18.70
C ILE A 309 20.84 19.77 -18.78
N ASP A 310 21.24 20.63 -19.73
CA ASP A 310 20.63 21.95 -19.91
C ASP A 310 19.20 21.88 -20.44
N ARG A 311 18.93 20.99 -21.41
CA ARG A 311 17.59 20.77 -21.97
C ARG A 311 16.58 20.36 -20.91
N TRP A 312 17.03 19.58 -19.94
CA TRP A 312 16.22 19.04 -18.87
C TRP A 312 16.38 19.78 -17.55
N LYS A 313 17.14 20.88 -17.52
CA LYS A 313 17.30 21.67 -16.31
C LYS A 313 15.95 22.29 -15.95
N PRO A 314 15.42 22.07 -14.73
CA PRO A 314 14.19 22.70 -14.30
C PRO A 314 14.34 24.22 -14.33
N THR A 315 13.29 24.92 -14.76
CA THR A 315 13.29 26.38 -14.88
C THR A 315 13.29 27.07 -13.50
N GLU A 316 12.74 26.39 -12.47
CA GLU A 316 12.67 26.89 -11.09
C GLU A 316 12.80 25.74 -10.08
N LYS A 317 13.70 25.88 -9.10
CA LYS A 317 13.79 24.97 -7.94
C LYS A 317 12.58 25.21 -7.05
N GLN A 318 11.83 24.16 -6.72
CA GLN A 318 10.64 24.29 -5.89
C GLN A 318 11.05 24.29 -4.42
N THR A 319 10.46 25.21 -3.65
CA THR A 319 10.68 25.33 -2.20
C THR A 319 9.32 25.34 -1.53
N ASN A 320 8.92 24.21 -0.94
CA ASN A 320 7.71 24.12 -0.10
C ASN A 320 8.13 23.78 1.33
N ASP A 321 7.26 24.14 2.28
CA ASP A 321 7.51 23.87 3.69
C ASP A 321 7.53 22.36 4.00
N PRO A 322 8.27 21.93 5.04
CA PRO A 322 8.13 20.62 5.65
C PRO A 322 6.69 20.31 6.07
N LEU A 323 6.39 19.03 6.27
CA LEU A 323 5.13 18.64 6.89
C LEU A 323 5.07 19.13 8.34
N PRO A 324 3.88 19.52 8.83
CA PRO A 324 3.69 19.88 10.24
C PRO A 324 3.75 18.66 11.17
N PHE A 325 3.98 17.46 10.62
CA PHE A 325 4.07 16.22 11.37
C PHE A 325 5.10 15.26 10.79
N GLU A 326 5.59 14.38 11.66
CA GLU A 326 6.44 13.27 11.25
C GLU A 326 5.65 12.21 10.48
N LEU A 327 6.29 11.58 9.51
CA LEU A 327 5.86 10.39 8.78
C LEU A 327 6.71 9.17 9.15
N GLN A 328 6.18 7.99 8.95
CA GLN A 328 7.00 6.78 8.83
C GLN A 328 7.45 6.61 7.38
N ALA A 329 8.59 5.97 7.14
CA ALA A 329 9.00 5.63 5.79
C ALA A 329 8.05 4.57 5.16
N PRO A 330 7.75 4.64 3.85
CA PRO A 330 6.82 3.73 3.17
C PRO A 330 7.32 2.29 2.97
N TRP A 331 8.43 1.88 3.60
CA TRP A 331 9.01 0.54 3.48
C TRP A 331 9.23 -0.09 4.87
N PRO A 332 9.37 -1.44 4.97
CA PRO A 332 9.51 -2.13 6.24
C PRO A 332 10.71 -1.68 7.07
N LYS A 333 10.55 -1.83 8.38
CA LYS A 333 11.56 -1.58 9.39
C LYS A 333 12.91 -2.20 9.01
N ASP A 334 13.97 -1.47 9.35
CA ASP A 334 15.37 -1.79 9.10
C ASP A 334 15.84 -1.73 7.64
N GLN A 335 14.94 -1.61 6.66
CA GLN A 335 15.36 -1.30 5.30
C GLN A 335 15.79 0.16 5.19
N CYS A 336 16.77 0.42 4.33
CA CYS A 336 17.37 1.73 4.15
C CYS A 336 17.28 2.16 2.69
N PHE A 337 16.70 3.34 2.46
CA PHE A 337 16.56 3.96 1.15
C PHE A 337 17.21 5.35 1.19
N THR A 338 17.86 5.72 0.09
CA THR A 338 18.58 6.98 -0.02
C THR A 338 17.64 8.01 -0.64
N ALA A 339 17.42 9.13 0.03
CA ALA A 339 16.80 10.30 -0.58
C ALA A 339 17.87 11.08 -1.38
N GLY A 340 17.64 11.43 -2.65
CA GLY A 340 18.53 12.33 -3.42
C GLY A 340 18.13 12.55 -4.88
N GLY A 341 18.61 13.59 -5.56
CA GLY A 341 18.20 13.90 -6.93
C GLY A 341 18.85 13.01 -8.00
N LEU A 342 18.16 12.87 -9.14
CA LEU A 342 18.68 12.20 -10.34
C LEU A 342 20.05 12.75 -10.76
N TRP A 343 20.27 14.06 -10.59
CA TRP A 343 21.50 14.71 -11.02
C TRP A 343 22.72 14.38 -10.16
N GLU A 344 22.55 14.28 -8.84
CA GLU A 344 23.62 13.84 -7.95
C GLU A 344 24.01 12.38 -8.21
N TYR A 345 23.03 11.53 -8.53
CA TYR A 345 23.30 10.16 -8.96
C TYR A 345 24.10 10.12 -10.27
N VAL A 346 23.71 10.93 -11.28
CA VAL A 346 24.46 11.03 -12.55
C VAL A 346 25.90 11.50 -12.30
N ILE A 347 26.13 12.45 -11.41
CA ILE A 347 27.49 12.91 -11.04
C ILE A 347 28.29 11.78 -10.35
N GLN A 348 27.67 11.05 -9.43
CA GLN A 348 28.33 9.91 -8.76
C GLN A 348 28.67 8.77 -9.74
N GLN A 349 27.77 8.47 -10.67
CA GLN A 349 28.00 7.52 -11.77
C GLN A 349 29.20 7.95 -12.62
N ALA A 350 29.27 9.22 -13.01
CA ALA A 350 30.40 9.75 -13.77
C ALA A 350 31.73 9.64 -13.02
N LEU A 351 31.75 9.87 -11.71
CA LEU A 351 32.94 9.70 -10.86
C LEU A 351 33.39 8.24 -10.77
N VAL A 352 32.46 7.30 -10.61
CA VAL A 352 32.78 5.86 -10.57
C VAL A 352 33.25 5.35 -11.93
N ALA A 353 32.57 5.74 -13.01
CA ALA A 353 32.98 5.40 -14.37
C ALA A 353 34.37 6.00 -14.72
N GLY A 354 34.68 7.19 -14.24
CA GLY A 354 35.97 7.86 -14.43
C GLY A 354 37.14 7.21 -13.67
N GLY A 355 36.87 6.38 -12.66
CA GLY A 355 37.91 5.69 -11.87
C GLY A 355 38.49 4.43 -12.52
N GLY A 356 37.96 4.00 -13.67
CA GLY A 356 38.35 2.74 -14.32
C GLY A 356 37.93 1.49 -13.52
N LEU A 357 38.25 0.30 -14.04
CA LEU A 357 37.72 -0.98 -13.53
C LEU A 357 38.10 -1.26 -12.06
N ILE A 358 39.30 -0.84 -11.64
CA ILE A 358 39.81 -1.05 -10.27
C ILE A 358 39.50 0.15 -9.36
N GLY A 359 39.70 1.38 -9.84
CA GLY A 359 39.45 2.59 -9.04
C GLY A 359 37.97 2.85 -8.80
N GLY A 360 37.12 2.63 -9.81
CA GLY A 360 35.66 2.71 -9.66
C GLY A 360 35.11 1.66 -8.69
N PHE A 361 35.66 0.43 -8.71
CA PHE A 361 35.28 -0.63 -7.77
C PHE A 361 35.61 -0.28 -6.32
N LEU A 362 36.83 0.22 -6.05
CA LEU A 362 37.24 0.64 -4.70
C LEU A 362 36.43 1.83 -4.18
N ILE A 363 36.09 2.78 -5.04
CA ILE A 363 35.22 3.91 -4.69
C ILE A 363 33.80 3.41 -4.36
N ALA A 364 33.24 2.50 -5.16
CA ALA A 364 31.93 1.91 -4.93
C ALA A 364 31.88 1.04 -3.65
N GLU A 365 32.93 0.25 -3.37
CA GLU A 365 33.05 -0.54 -2.13
C GLU A 365 33.17 0.35 -0.88
N GLY A 366 34.02 1.38 -0.92
CA GLY A 366 34.19 2.32 0.18
C GLY A 366 32.90 3.06 0.53
N LEU A 367 32.17 3.52 -0.49
CA LEU A 367 30.84 4.12 -0.31
C LEU A 367 29.82 3.09 0.20
N SER A 368 29.88 1.84 -0.27
CA SER A 368 29.00 0.74 0.15
C SER A 368 29.19 0.25 1.58
N ALA A 369 30.40 0.44 2.14
CA ALA A 369 30.74 0.07 3.50
C ALA A 369 30.34 1.14 4.53
N SER A 370 30.15 2.39 4.10
CA SER A 370 29.98 3.55 5.00
C SER A 370 28.56 3.80 5.52
N SER A 371 27.52 3.22 4.91
CA SER A 371 26.11 3.42 5.32
C SER A 371 25.25 2.17 5.11
N CYS A 372 24.09 2.08 5.78
CA CYS A 372 23.14 0.98 5.53
C CYS A 372 22.48 1.02 4.14
N CYS A 373 22.52 2.19 3.47
CA CYS A 373 22.05 2.36 2.10
C CYS A 373 23.05 1.84 1.04
N GLY A 374 24.35 1.84 1.35
CA GLY A 374 25.39 1.43 0.42
C GLY A 374 25.67 2.45 -0.71
N TRP A 375 26.29 2.00 -1.82
CA TRP A 375 26.49 2.78 -3.05
C TRP A 375 25.34 2.57 -4.05
N GLY A 376 24.99 3.61 -4.81
CA GLY A 376 23.91 3.61 -5.81
C GLY A 376 22.61 4.27 -5.29
N PRO A 377 21.69 4.63 -6.19
CA PRO A 377 20.46 5.30 -5.80
C PRO A 377 19.55 4.24 -5.20
N ARG A 378 19.09 4.43 -3.96
CA ARG A 378 17.94 3.67 -3.42
C ARG A 378 16.73 4.58 -3.29
N GLY A 379 16.60 5.51 -4.21
CA GLY A 379 15.53 6.50 -4.22
C GLY A 379 15.96 7.79 -4.89
N TYR A 380 15.04 8.40 -5.64
CA TYR A 380 15.20 9.74 -6.18
C TYR A 380 14.26 10.69 -5.45
N TYR A 381 14.78 11.55 -4.58
CA TYR A 381 14.04 12.66 -3.99
C TYR A 381 14.12 13.85 -4.93
N TYR A 382 12.96 14.30 -5.40
CA TYR A 382 12.87 15.44 -6.27
C TYR A 382 12.56 16.69 -5.45
N ASN A 383 13.14 17.80 -5.88
CA ASN A 383 12.79 19.18 -5.51
C ASN A 383 13.31 20.16 -6.57
N SER A 384 14.23 19.67 -7.41
CA SER A 384 14.63 20.22 -8.70
C SER A 384 14.80 19.07 -9.70
N GLY A 385 14.06 19.09 -10.82
CA GLY A 385 14.37 18.21 -11.95
C GLY A 385 13.38 18.31 -13.12
N PRO A 386 13.73 17.77 -14.29
CA PRO A 386 12.81 17.61 -15.44
C PRO A 386 11.72 16.57 -15.19
N THR A 387 11.96 15.66 -14.25
CA THR A 387 11.20 14.43 -14.04
C THR A 387 9.93 14.68 -13.23
N HIS A 388 10.00 15.60 -12.27
CA HIS A 388 8.88 16.00 -11.43
C HIS A 388 8.85 17.51 -11.27
N ASP A 389 7.70 18.10 -11.58
CA ASP A 389 7.45 19.52 -11.46
C ASP A 389 6.22 19.78 -10.59
N LYS A 390 6.19 20.97 -9.98
CA LYS A 390 5.03 21.62 -9.36
C LYS A 390 4.11 20.72 -8.51
N GLN A 391 3.26 19.92 -9.15
CA GLN A 391 2.34 18.97 -8.54
C GLN A 391 3.05 17.84 -7.79
N ASP A 392 4.14 17.28 -8.32
CA ASP A 392 4.87 16.14 -7.74
C ASP A 392 6.32 16.50 -7.43
N ALA A 393 6.59 17.81 -7.33
CA ALA A 393 7.91 18.40 -7.10
C ALA A 393 8.70 17.77 -5.96
N PHE A 394 8.03 17.23 -4.93
CA PHE A 394 8.63 16.63 -3.73
C PHE A 394 8.42 15.11 -3.60
N ALA A 395 8.19 14.44 -4.72
CA ALA A 395 8.07 13.01 -4.74
C ALA A 395 9.40 12.30 -4.46
N ILE A 396 9.30 11.02 -4.09
CA ILE A 396 10.41 10.10 -3.98
C ILE A 396 10.15 8.87 -4.86
N ASP A 397 11.01 8.61 -5.84
CA ASP A 397 10.99 7.37 -6.64
C ASP A 397 11.97 6.37 -6.03
N PHE A 398 11.51 5.41 -5.22
CA PHE A 398 12.35 4.41 -4.58
C PHE A 398 12.72 3.30 -5.55
N THR A 399 14.01 2.98 -5.71
CA THR A 399 14.45 1.83 -6.52
C THR A 399 14.73 0.59 -5.66
N ARG A 400 14.67 -0.61 -6.24
CA ARG A 400 14.92 -1.88 -5.53
C ARG A 400 16.38 -2.32 -5.39
N TYR A 401 17.36 -1.46 -5.66
CA TYR A 401 18.76 -1.92 -5.71
C TYR A 401 19.24 -2.55 -4.39
N ARG A 402 19.56 -3.85 -4.43
CA ARG A 402 20.17 -4.56 -3.31
C ARG A 402 21.63 -4.13 -3.14
N ARG A 403 22.12 -4.21 -1.90
CA ARG A 403 23.52 -3.91 -1.56
C ARG A 403 24.41 -4.84 -2.41
N PHE A 404 25.36 -4.27 -3.15
CA PHE A 404 26.35 -5.01 -3.97
C PHE A 404 25.82 -5.68 -5.25
N VAL A 405 24.57 -5.44 -5.67
CA VAL A 405 24.02 -6.02 -6.91
C VAL A 405 23.62 -4.89 -7.87
N PRO A 406 24.35 -4.68 -8.98
CA PRO A 406 24.07 -3.59 -9.92
C PRO A 406 22.73 -3.73 -10.67
N TYR A 407 22.14 -4.94 -10.71
CA TYR A 407 20.85 -5.25 -11.35
C TYR A 407 20.24 -6.51 -10.72
N ASP A 408 19.07 -6.39 -10.09
CA ASP A 408 18.26 -7.54 -9.68
C ASP A 408 17.11 -7.71 -10.69
N ASN A 409 17.08 -8.84 -11.40
CA ASN A 409 16.05 -9.16 -12.39
C ASN A 409 14.86 -9.94 -11.78
N GLU A 410 14.88 -10.23 -10.48
CA GLU A 410 13.76 -10.88 -9.81
C GLU A 410 12.66 -9.87 -9.50
N SER A 411 11.76 -9.59 -10.46
CA SER A 411 10.55 -8.76 -10.37
C SER A 411 9.79 -8.83 -9.04
N GLY A 412 9.28 -7.69 -8.55
CA GLY A 412 8.39 -7.56 -7.39
C GLY A 412 8.91 -8.03 -6.01
N GLY A 413 8.39 -7.46 -4.91
CA GLY A 413 8.53 -8.09 -3.58
C GLY A 413 8.95 -7.21 -2.41
N THR A 414 9.20 -5.91 -2.61
CA THR A 414 9.34 -4.99 -1.46
C THR A 414 7.94 -4.58 -1.01
N PRO A 415 7.52 -4.89 0.23
CA PRO A 415 6.26 -4.39 0.76
C PRO A 415 6.25 -2.88 0.81
N VAL A 416 5.17 -2.27 0.34
CA VAL A 416 4.92 -0.83 0.48
C VAL A 416 3.94 -0.65 1.61
N LEU A 417 4.31 0.17 2.59
CA LEU A 417 3.57 0.36 3.83
C LEU A 417 2.98 1.78 3.90
N ALA A 418 1.83 1.89 4.55
CA ALA A 418 1.24 3.17 4.88
C ALA A 418 2.17 3.98 5.81
N VAL A 419 2.43 5.24 5.46
CA VAL A 419 3.32 6.15 6.21
C VAL A 419 2.64 6.76 7.43
N ARG A 420 1.31 6.73 7.43
CA ARG A 420 0.45 7.33 8.46
C ARG A 420 -0.95 6.72 8.36
N GLU A 421 -1.64 6.72 9.49
CA GLU A 421 -3.08 6.40 9.54
C GLU A 421 -3.90 7.34 8.66
N GLY A 422 -5.03 6.85 8.16
CA GLY A 422 -5.88 7.62 7.26
C GLY A 422 -6.98 6.79 6.65
N VAL A 423 -7.62 7.35 5.63
CA VAL A 423 -8.67 6.69 4.86
C VAL A 423 -8.24 6.56 3.41
N VAL A 424 -8.36 5.36 2.86
CA VAL A 424 -8.09 5.11 1.44
C VAL A 424 -9.12 5.86 0.60
N LYS A 425 -8.64 6.83 -0.17
CA LYS A 425 -9.46 7.70 -1.02
C LYS A 425 -9.71 7.08 -2.39
N GLU A 426 -8.65 6.57 -3.00
CA GLU A 426 -8.67 6.08 -4.38
C GLU A 426 -7.74 4.86 -4.49
N VAL A 427 -8.22 3.85 -5.21
CA VAL A 427 -7.43 2.67 -5.59
C VAL A 427 -7.60 2.43 -7.08
N CYS A 428 -6.50 2.23 -7.78
CA CYS A 428 -6.51 1.60 -9.10
C CYS A 428 -5.66 0.34 -8.99
N ALA A 429 -6.29 -0.83 -9.08
CA ALA A 429 -5.59 -2.12 -8.97
C ALA A 429 -5.68 -2.97 -10.24
N GLY A 430 -6.44 -2.55 -11.25
CA GLY A 430 -6.76 -3.40 -12.40
C GLY A 430 -5.70 -3.43 -13.51
N VAL A 431 -4.58 -2.72 -13.34
CA VAL A 431 -3.54 -2.56 -14.35
C VAL A 431 -2.51 -3.70 -14.22
N ASN A 432 -2.05 -4.22 -15.34
CA ASN A 432 -0.99 -5.24 -15.34
C ASN A 432 0.36 -4.62 -14.95
N SER A 433 1.15 -5.34 -14.16
CA SER A 433 2.59 -5.09 -14.03
C SER A 433 3.34 -5.20 -15.37
N GLY A 434 4.41 -4.47 -15.64
CA GLY A 434 4.38 -3.03 -15.79
C GLY A 434 3.84 -2.56 -17.14
N ASP A 435 2.58 -2.12 -17.12
CA ASP A 435 1.95 -1.33 -18.16
C ASP A 435 2.63 0.05 -18.29
N SER A 436 2.91 0.48 -19.51
CA SER A 436 3.61 1.74 -19.77
C SER A 436 2.68 2.97 -19.83
N SER A 437 1.37 2.75 -19.92
CA SER A 437 0.38 3.81 -20.12
C SER A 437 -0.25 4.30 -18.82
N THR A 438 -0.19 3.48 -17.77
CA THR A 438 -0.87 3.74 -16.50
C THR A 438 -0.23 2.92 -15.38
N ALA A 439 -0.61 3.17 -14.12
CA ALA A 439 -0.04 2.51 -12.96
C ALA A 439 -1.13 2.07 -12.00
N ASN A 440 -0.86 1.03 -11.21
CA ASN A 440 -1.67 0.77 -10.03
C ASN A 440 -1.29 1.77 -8.94
N ILE A 441 -2.31 2.33 -8.29
CA ILE A 441 -2.14 3.43 -7.34
C ILE A 441 -2.96 3.20 -6.07
N VAL A 442 -2.47 3.75 -4.97
CA VAL A 442 -3.22 3.97 -3.74
C VAL A 442 -3.07 5.43 -3.33
N LYS A 443 -4.19 6.10 -3.03
CA LYS A 443 -4.20 7.42 -2.39
C LYS A 443 -4.86 7.36 -1.02
N ILE A 444 -4.26 7.98 -0.02
CA ILE A 444 -4.77 7.99 1.34
C ILE A 444 -4.90 9.43 1.83
N GLU A 445 -6.09 9.79 2.32
CA GLU A 445 -6.35 11.04 3.02
C GLU A 445 -5.98 10.89 4.51
N HIS A 446 -5.27 11.88 5.05
CA HIS A 446 -4.81 11.89 6.44
C HIS A 446 -5.47 13.01 7.23
N LEU A 447 -5.71 12.75 8.53
CA LEU A 447 -6.12 13.77 9.49
C LEU A 447 -5.03 14.83 9.64
N ASP A 448 -5.42 16.10 9.56
CA ASP A 448 -4.58 17.22 9.98
C ASP A 448 -4.48 17.23 11.53
N PRO A 449 -3.28 17.06 12.12
CA PRO A 449 -3.12 17.10 13.57
C PRO A 449 -3.52 18.44 14.20
N ASP A 450 -3.30 19.54 13.46
CA ASP A 450 -3.56 20.90 13.94
C ASP A 450 -5.04 21.27 13.78
N ASN A 451 -5.73 20.57 12.88
CA ASN A 451 -7.17 20.68 12.69
C ASN A 451 -7.80 19.31 12.41
N PRO A 452 -8.09 18.50 13.44
CA PRO A 452 -8.62 17.15 13.26
C PRO A 452 -9.96 17.08 12.52
N GLY A 453 -10.66 18.21 12.35
CA GLY A 453 -11.86 18.32 11.51
C GLY A 453 -11.57 18.43 10.01
N ASP A 454 -10.35 18.79 9.60
CA ASP A 454 -9.89 18.76 8.21
C ASP A 454 -9.23 17.41 7.90
N THR A 455 -10.08 16.46 7.52
CA THR A 455 -9.65 15.07 7.27
C THR A 455 -9.05 14.85 5.88
N ASN A 456 -8.98 15.89 5.04
CA ASN A 456 -8.59 15.76 3.63
C ASN A 456 -7.61 16.84 3.15
N ARG A 457 -6.96 17.54 4.08
CA ARG A 457 -5.87 18.45 3.75
C ARG A 457 -4.69 17.71 3.13
N PHE A 458 -4.24 16.65 3.78
CA PHE A 458 -3.04 15.91 3.38
C PHE A 458 -3.42 14.62 2.67
N THR A 459 -2.87 14.40 1.48
CA THR A 459 -3.05 13.15 0.73
C THR A 459 -1.70 12.54 0.40
N SER A 460 -1.46 11.30 0.81
CA SER A 460 -0.32 10.52 0.32
C SER A 460 -0.70 9.77 -0.97
N LYS A 461 0.24 9.67 -1.90
CA LYS A 461 0.10 8.91 -3.14
C LYS A 461 1.20 7.86 -3.24
N TYR A 462 0.80 6.66 -3.62
CA TYR A 462 1.67 5.52 -3.86
C TYR A 462 1.35 5.02 -5.26
N LEU A 463 2.32 5.14 -6.17
CA LEU A 463 2.17 4.77 -7.57
C LEU A 463 3.13 3.62 -7.89
N HIS A 464 2.80 2.85 -8.92
CA HIS A 464 3.59 1.70 -9.36
C HIS A 464 3.58 0.56 -8.33
N LEU A 465 2.37 0.18 -7.92
CA LEU A 465 2.14 -1.04 -7.13
C LEU A 465 1.84 -2.23 -8.03
N GLU A 466 2.18 -3.44 -7.58
CA GLU A 466 2.01 -4.66 -8.37
C GLU A 466 0.53 -4.87 -8.77
N GLY A 467 0.30 -5.43 -9.96
CA GLY A 467 -1.03 -5.81 -10.41
C GLY A 467 -1.04 -6.91 -11.48
N PRO A 468 -2.23 -7.29 -11.98
CA PRO A 468 -3.53 -6.77 -11.60
C PRO A 468 -4.06 -7.38 -10.28
N PHE A 469 -4.87 -6.59 -9.57
CA PHE A 469 -5.56 -6.89 -8.32
C PHE A 469 -4.66 -7.49 -7.23
N LYS A 470 -3.46 -6.92 -7.02
CA LYS A 470 -2.55 -7.29 -5.92
C LYS A 470 -2.51 -6.28 -4.76
N ILE A 471 -3.23 -5.17 -4.88
CA ILE A 471 -3.39 -4.18 -3.80
C ILE A 471 -4.39 -4.74 -2.75
N PRO A 472 -4.00 -4.94 -1.48
CA PRO A 472 -4.86 -5.52 -0.44
C PRO A 472 -5.82 -4.51 0.19
N VAL A 473 -5.75 -3.23 -0.14
CA VAL A 473 -6.65 -2.19 0.38
C VAL A 473 -7.69 -1.75 -0.66
N SER A 474 -8.79 -1.16 -0.21
CA SER A 474 -9.90 -0.68 -1.05
C SER A 474 -10.32 0.73 -0.64
N GLU A 475 -10.96 1.46 -1.55
CA GLU A 475 -11.55 2.76 -1.24
C GLU A 475 -12.49 2.69 -0.03
N GLY A 476 -12.41 3.71 0.83
CA GLY A 476 -13.19 3.82 2.06
C GLY A 476 -12.64 3.05 3.26
N MET A 477 -11.55 2.28 3.14
CA MET A 477 -10.95 1.60 4.29
C MET A 477 -10.26 2.58 5.22
N SER A 478 -10.44 2.39 6.54
CA SER A 478 -9.54 2.95 7.54
C SER A 478 -8.25 2.16 7.52
N ILE A 479 -7.10 2.82 7.49
CA ILE A 479 -5.80 2.15 7.56
C ILE A 479 -4.97 2.68 8.71
N ARG A 480 -4.06 1.83 9.19
CA ARG A 480 -3.08 2.17 10.22
C ARG A 480 -1.73 2.43 9.56
N VAL A 481 -0.87 3.11 10.30
CA VAL A 481 0.54 3.13 9.93
C VAL A 481 1.09 1.70 9.86
N GLY A 482 1.94 1.42 8.88
CA GLY A 482 2.49 0.09 8.68
C GLY A 482 1.58 -0.88 7.93
N THR A 483 0.32 -0.53 7.64
CA THR A 483 -0.55 -1.37 6.80
C THR A 483 0.08 -1.59 5.41
N ARG A 484 0.20 -2.86 4.97
CA ARG A 484 0.68 -3.18 3.62
C ARG A 484 -0.31 -2.68 2.58
N LEU A 485 0.17 -1.85 1.65
CA LEU A 485 -0.59 -1.27 0.54
C LEU A 485 -0.39 -2.03 -0.78
N GLY A 486 0.62 -2.89 -0.84
CA GLY A 486 0.95 -3.69 -2.01
C GLY A 486 2.42 -4.05 -2.00
N LEU A 487 2.85 -4.70 -3.07
CA LEU A 487 4.27 -4.83 -3.39
C LEU A 487 4.63 -3.74 -4.40
N MET A 488 5.86 -3.22 -4.31
CA MET A 488 6.41 -2.37 -5.35
C MET A 488 6.44 -3.14 -6.68
N ASP A 489 5.95 -2.50 -7.73
CA ASP A 489 5.87 -3.05 -9.08
C ASP A 489 7.16 -2.84 -9.87
N ASP A 490 7.21 -3.50 -11.02
CA ASP A 490 8.19 -3.24 -12.09
C ASP A 490 7.68 -2.14 -13.04
N THR A 491 6.68 -1.37 -12.62
CA THR A 491 5.95 -0.42 -13.47
C THR A 491 6.42 1.00 -13.22
N GLY A 492 6.35 1.84 -14.25
CA GLY A 492 6.91 3.19 -14.21
C GLY A 492 8.15 3.31 -15.09
N ASN A 493 8.35 4.48 -15.67
CA ASN A 493 9.20 4.68 -16.84
C ASN A 493 10.72 4.46 -16.66
N SER A 494 11.18 3.89 -15.55
CA SER A 494 12.60 3.68 -15.25
C SER A 494 13.07 2.28 -15.66
N VAL A 495 14.38 2.15 -15.95
CA VAL A 495 15.05 0.89 -16.30
C VAL A 495 15.23 -0.01 -15.05
N LEU A 496 14.47 0.25 -13.98
CA LEU A 496 14.53 -0.39 -12.66
C LEU A 496 13.18 -0.26 -11.94
N ASP A 497 12.78 -1.32 -11.21
CA ASP A 497 11.63 -1.37 -10.30
C ASP A 497 11.60 -0.12 -9.40
N HIS A 498 10.53 0.68 -9.47
CA HIS A 498 10.40 1.84 -8.60
C HIS A 498 9.01 2.10 -8.01
N LEU A 499 8.96 2.60 -6.78
CA LEU A 499 7.76 3.13 -6.12
C LEU A 499 7.82 4.66 -6.19
N HIS A 500 6.82 5.29 -6.79
CA HIS A 500 6.67 6.74 -6.69
C HIS A 500 5.80 7.10 -5.50
N PHE A 501 6.35 7.86 -4.56
CA PHE A 501 5.68 8.30 -3.34
C PHE A 501 5.67 9.82 -3.23
N SER A 502 4.52 10.41 -2.94
CA SER A 502 4.43 11.85 -2.68
C SER A 502 3.36 12.14 -1.62
N ILE A 503 3.49 13.28 -0.93
CA ILE A 503 2.43 13.83 -0.08
C ILE A 503 2.04 15.18 -0.63
N HIS A 504 0.74 15.42 -0.74
CA HIS A 504 0.16 16.67 -1.22
C HIS A 504 -0.56 17.40 -0.09
N ASP A 505 -0.44 18.73 -0.08
CA ASP A 505 -1.23 19.62 0.78
C ASP A 505 -2.25 20.40 -0.09
N ARG A 506 -3.53 20.14 0.15
CA ARG A 506 -4.65 20.77 -0.56
C ARG A 506 -4.68 22.29 -0.41
N GLN A 507 -4.13 22.83 0.68
CA GLN A 507 -4.03 24.28 0.88
C GLN A 507 -3.06 24.94 -0.11
N LEU A 508 -2.08 24.18 -0.62
CA LEU A 508 -1.20 24.61 -1.69
C LEU A 508 -1.85 24.31 -3.04
N THR A 509 -2.82 25.13 -3.45
CA THR A 509 -3.61 24.87 -4.66
C THR A 509 -2.77 24.77 -5.93
N TYR A 510 -3.13 23.86 -6.84
CA TYR A 510 -2.54 23.75 -8.17
C TYR A 510 -3.62 23.50 -9.24
N PRO A 511 -3.58 24.19 -10.40
CA PRO A 511 -4.58 24.01 -11.44
C PRO A 511 -4.69 22.56 -11.90
N GLY A 512 -5.89 21.98 -11.78
CA GLY A 512 -6.18 20.61 -12.23
C GLY A 512 -5.76 19.50 -11.26
N VAL A 513 -5.20 19.82 -10.08
CA VAL A 513 -4.84 18.84 -9.05
C VAL A 513 -5.61 19.15 -7.76
N PRO A 514 -6.74 18.45 -7.51
CA PRO A 514 -7.61 18.74 -6.37
C PRO A 514 -6.96 18.45 -5.02
N GLU A 515 -5.92 17.60 -4.98
CA GLU A 515 -5.13 17.32 -3.78
C GLU A 515 -4.12 18.44 -3.44
N GLY A 516 -3.94 19.43 -4.31
CA GLY A 516 -2.90 20.45 -4.18
C GLY A 516 -1.50 19.99 -4.59
N ARG A 517 -0.49 20.80 -4.27
CA ARG A 517 0.92 20.56 -4.62
C ARG A 517 1.55 19.59 -3.65
N SER A 518 2.52 18.80 -4.13
CA SER A 518 3.36 17.99 -3.26
C SER A 518 4.11 18.88 -2.25
N VAL A 519 4.30 18.40 -1.03
CA VAL A 519 5.10 19.02 0.04
C VAL A 519 6.27 18.12 0.41
N ARG A 520 7.28 18.66 1.10
CA ARG A 520 8.44 17.85 1.50
C ARG A 520 7.98 16.71 2.42
N PRO A 521 8.29 15.44 2.11
CA PRO A 521 7.89 14.29 2.92
C PRO A 521 8.80 14.19 4.15
N THR A 522 8.79 15.20 5.00
CA THR A 522 9.70 15.34 6.13
C THR A 522 9.09 16.14 7.28
N PRO A 523 9.36 15.78 8.56
CA PRO A 523 10.21 14.68 9.04
C PRO A 523 9.70 13.28 8.64
N MET A 524 10.61 12.34 8.34
CA MET A 524 10.29 10.95 7.98
C MET A 524 11.23 9.98 8.70
N SER A 525 10.68 9.08 9.52
CA SER A 525 11.42 8.10 10.33
C SER A 525 12.56 8.74 11.12
N GLY A 526 12.29 9.85 11.81
CA GLY A 526 13.29 10.63 12.55
C GLY A 526 14.27 11.45 11.70
N HIS A 527 14.15 11.45 10.37
CA HIS A 527 15.04 12.19 9.47
C HIS A 527 14.37 13.43 8.86
N ASN A 528 15.06 14.56 8.94
CA ASN A 528 14.72 15.78 8.19
C ASN A 528 15.35 15.76 6.79
N LEU A 529 14.60 16.04 5.72
CA LEU A 529 15.09 16.12 4.35
C LEU A 529 15.05 17.58 3.90
N GLY A 530 16.20 18.25 3.92
CA GLY A 530 16.35 19.61 3.39
C GLY A 530 16.40 19.65 1.85
N ASP A 531 16.30 20.85 1.29
CA ASP A 531 16.37 21.08 -0.16
C ASP A 531 17.72 20.71 -0.80
N SER A 532 18.74 20.51 0.02
CA SER A 532 20.10 20.19 -0.39
C SER A 532 20.59 18.88 0.25
N ASP A 533 19.70 18.15 0.94
CA ASP A 533 20.03 16.88 1.61
C ASP A 533 19.98 15.70 0.62
N SER A 534 20.58 15.87 -0.55
CA SER A 534 20.75 14.78 -1.50
C SER A 534 21.74 13.74 -0.94
N ASN A 535 21.42 12.46 -1.14
CA ASN A 535 22.09 11.28 -0.60
C ASN A 535 21.88 10.99 0.90
N LYS A 536 20.85 11.56 1.53
CA LYS A 536 20.53 11.24 2.91
C LYS A 536 19.92 9.84 3.01
N CYS A 537 20.61 8.94 3.70
CA CYS A 537 20.12 7.61 3.97
C CYS A 537 19.02 7.65 5.05
N VAL A 538 17.82 7.18 4.70
CA VAL A 538 16.68 7.05 5.62
C VAL A 538 16.53 5.57 5.96
N LYS A 539 16.73 5.24 7.24
CA LYS A 539 16.43 3.90 7.76
C LYS A 539 14.99 3.90 8.28
N SER A 540 14.18 2.96 7.82
CA SER A 540 12.79 2.87 8.27
C SER A 540 12.69 2.25 9.66
N ASP A 541 11.78 2.80 10.45
CA ASP A 541 11.22 2.28 11.69
C ASP A 541 9.79 1.73 11.50
N ASN A 542 9.24 1.77 10.28
CA ASN A 542 7.86 1.39 9.97
C ASN A 542 7.67 -0.13 10.05
N ILE A 543 7.02 -0.59 11.12
CA ILE A 543 6.73 -2.00 11.33
C ILE A 543 5.48 -2.36 10.52
N GLU A 544 5.58 -3.42 9.72
CA GLU A 544 4.42 -3.92 9.00
C GLU A 544 3.31 -4.36 9.97
N TYR A 545 2.12 -3.80 9.76
CA TYR A 545 0.93 -4.11 10.52
C TYR A 545 0.31 -5.42 10.01
N ASN A 546 0.32 -6.45 10.85
CA ASN A 546 -0.20 -7.78 10.55
C ASN A 546 -1.54 -8.09 11.24
N GLY A 547 -2.26 -7.06 11.69
CA GLY A 547 -3.63 -7.23 12.19
C GLY A 547 -3.84 -7.54 13.64
N SER A 548 -2.75 -7.74 14.36
CA SER A 548 -2.75 -7.68 15.79
C SER A 548 -1.76 -6.59 16.15
N ASN A 549 -2.14 -5.68 17.05
CA ASN A 549 -1.14 -5.28 18.02
C ASN A 549 -0.64 -6.61 18.60
N LYS A 550 0.60 -7.00 18.28
CA LYS A 550 1.17 -8.29 18.68
C LYS A 550 0.80 -8.47 20.14
N ILE A 551 -0.01 -9.50 20.48
CA ILE A 551 -0.45 -9.68 21.87
C ILE A 551 0.81 -9.76 22.73
N ILE A 552 1.02 -8.74 23.54
CA ILE A 552 2.16 -8.65 24.43
C ILE A 552 1.81 -9.50 25.65
N TYR A 553 2.67 -10.48 25.92
CA TYR A 553 2.60 -11.24 27.16
C TYR A 553 3.46 -10.51 28.20
N PRO A 554 3.00 -10.38 29.45
CA PRO A 554 3.83 -9.86 30.53
C PRO A 554 5.15 -10.60 30.61
N SER A 555 6.25 -9.86 30.81
CA SER A 555 7.57 -10.46 31.04
C SER A 555 7.59 -11.25 32.35
N SER A 556 6.77 -10.85 33.32
CA SER A 556 6.57 -11.53 34.61
C SER A 556 5.36 -10.96 35.35
N PHE A 557 4.87 -11.70 36.36
CA PHE A 557 3.93 -11.17 37.35
C PHE A 557 4.70 -10.81 38.63
N VAL A 558 4.61 -9.55 39.06
CA VAL A 558 5.25 -9.02 40.28
C VAL A 558 4.51 -9.48 41.53
N GLY A 559 3.18 -9.59 41.43
CA GLY A 559 2.34 -10.09 42.50
C GLY A 559 1.05 -10.66 41.93
N GLN A 560 0.61 -11.78 42.51
CA GLN A 560 -0.66 -12.43 42.17
C GLN A 560 -1.36 -12.82 43.47
N ASN A 561 -2.59 -12.39 43.63
CA ASN A 561 -3.45 -12.69 44.76
C ASN A 561 -4.76 -13.26 44.24
N TRP A 562 -5.35 -14.18 45.01
CA TRP A 562 -6.63 -14.77 44.66
C TRP A 562 -7.50 -15.00 45.89
N LEU A 563 -8.82 -14.96 45.68
CA LEU A 563 -9.85 -15.40 46.64
C LEU A 563 -10.80 -16.33 45.88
N LEU A 564 -11.06 -17.52 46.42
CA LEU A 564 -12.00 -18.47 45.85
C LEU A 564 -12.95 -18.97 46.94
N THR A 565 -14.25 -18.74 46.76
CA THR A 565 -15.28 -19.13 47.73
C THR A 565 -16.52 -19.68 47.00
N PRO A 566 -17.27 -20.62 47.59
CA PRO A 566 -18.55 -21.04 47.05
C PRO A 566 -19.51 -19.84 46.94
N VAL A 567 -20.31 -19.80 45.89
CA VAL A 567 -21.39 -18.82 45.75
C VAL A 567 -22.55 -19.24 46.66
N ALA A 568 -23.07 -18.30 47.45
CA ALA A 568 -24.26 -18.55 48.26
C ALA A 568 -25.49 -18.77 47.36
N LEU A 569 -26.35 -19.72 47.73
CA LEU A 569 -27.61 -19.94 47.05
C LEU A 569 -28.50 -18.69 47.19
N ALA A 570 -29.17 -18.29 46.10
CA ALA A 570 -30.21 -17.29 46.21
C ALA A 570 -31.37 -17.81 47.09
N ALA A 571 -32.18 -16.90 47.65
CA ALA A 571 -33.25 -17.24 48.62
C ALA A 571 -34.24 -18.32 48.14
N ASN A 572 -34.36 -18.55 46.83
CA ASN A 572 -35.23 -19.55 46.21
C ASN A 572 -34.47 -20.55 45.32
N GLU A 573 -33.13 -20.60 45.38
CA GLU A 573 -32.32 -21.55 44.61
C GLU A 573 -32.27 -22.89 45.34
N ALA A 574 -32.61 -23.98 44.63
CA ALA A 574 -32.54 -25.31 45.20
C ALA A 574 -31.08 -25.66 45.57
N PRO A 575 -30.85 -26.44 46.65
CA PRO A 575 -29.54 -26.96 46.95
C PRO A 575 -28.96 -27.73 45.77
N LEU A 576 -27.65 -27.59 45.58
CA LEU A 576 -26.91 -28.27 44.52
C LEU A 576 -27.10 -29.79 44.65
N ARG A 577 -27.46 -30.45 43.55
CA ARG A 577 -27.75 -31.89 43.50
C ARG A 577 -26.52 -32.73 43.24
N SER A 578 -25.47 -32.11 42.69
CA SER A 578 -24.20 -32.76 42.40
C SER A 578 -23.05 -31.77 42.49
N ILE A 579 -21.83 -32.30 42.57
CA ILE A 579 -20.62 -31.50 42.50
C ILE A 579 -20.41 -30.85 41.12
N GLU A 580 -21.15 -31.22 40.08
CA GLU A 580 -21.05 -30.59 38.77
C GLU A 580 -21.79 -29.24 38.74
N GLU A 581 -22.77 -29.06 39.62
CA GLU A 581 -23.60 -27.85 39.72
C GLU A 581 -22.96 -26.74 40.59
N GLN A 582 -21.83 -27.02 41.23
CA GLN A 582 -21.09 -26.02 42.02
C GLN A 582 -20.84 -24.73 41.25
N LYS A 583 -20.90 -23.63 42.00
CA LYS A 583 -20.59 -22.29 41.55
C LYS A 583 -19.61 -21.67 42.54
N TRP A 584 -18.58 -21.02 42.01
CA TRP A 584 -17.58 -20.30 42.78
C TRP A 584 -17.51 -18.86 42.35
N MET A 585 -17.26 -18.00 43.33
CA MET A 585 -16.75 -16.66 43.10
C MET A 585 -15.23 -16.70 43.21
N LEU A 586 -14.56 -16.44 42.10
CA LEU A 586 -13.10 -16.32 42.00
C LEU A 586 -12.72 -14.86 41.76
N VAL A 587 -11.95 -14.28 42.67
CA VAL A 587 -11.34 -12.96 42.48
C VAL A 587 -9.85 -13.16 42.25
N LEU A 588 -9.31 -12.56 41.19
CA LEU A 588 -7.88 -12.51 40.87
C LEU A 588 -7.43 -11.06 40.88
N SER A 589 -6.32 -10.76 41.53
CA SER A 589 -5.73 -9.43 41.47
C SER A 589 -4.21 -9.50 41.47
N GLY A 590 -3.54 -8.46 40.98
CA GLY A 590 -2.10 -8.47 40.93
C GLY A 590 -1.51 -7.38 40.07
N VAL A 591 -0.20 -7.48 39.87
CA VAL A 591 0.60 -6.54 39.08
C VAL A 591 1.49 -7.33 38.12
N ALA A 592 1.51 -6.93 36.86
CA ALA A 592 2.30 -7.56 35.80
C ALA A 592 3.31 -6.56 35.20
N ASN A 593 4.52 -7.03 34.87
CA ASN A 593 5.55 -6.26 34.16
C ASN A 593 5.33 -6.39 32.64
N ILE A 594 5.34 -5.28 31.91
CA ILE A 594 5.00 -5.23 30.48
C ILE A 594 6.04 -4.48 29.62
N ASP A 595 6.81 -3.56 30.20
CA ASP A 595 7.98 -2.90 29.59
C ASP A 595 7.73 -2.28 28.20
N ILE A 596 6.59 -1.60 28.01
CA ILE A 596 6.22 -0.99 26.72
C ILE A 596 6.81 0.42 26.63
N LYS A 597 7.55 0.70 25.57
CA LYS A 597 8.21 2.00 25.33
C LYS A 597 7.47 2.79 24.23
N GLY A 598 7.15 4.05 24.49
CA GLY A 598 6.57 4.95 23.49
C GLY A 598 7.52 5.25 22.31
N ASN A 599 6.95 5.69 21.19
CA ASN A 599 7.67 5.85 19.91
C ASN A 599 7.73 7.31 19.41
N GLY A 600 7.66 8.29 20.31
CA GLY A 600 7.70 9.72 19.97
C GLY A 600 6.39 10.42 20.31
N SER A 601 6.05 11.50 19.61
CA SER A 601 4.87 12.33 19.90
C SER A 601 3.52 11.65 19.60
N ARG A 602 3.54 10.48 18.96
CA ARG A 602 2.35 9.67 18.69
C ARG A 602 2.07 8.72 19.85
N TRP A 603 0.81 8.31 19.97
CA TRP A 603 0.41 7.26 20.89
C TRP A 603 0.72 5.90 20.27
N LEU A 604 1.75 5.22 20.76
CA LEU A 604 1.92 3.79 20.54
C LEU A 604 0.79 3.06 21.27
N ARG A 605 0.01 2.25 20.55
CA ARG A 605 -1.06 1.44 21.13
C ARG A 605 -0.73 -0.04 21.02
N GLU A 606 -0.88 -0.76 22.12
CA GLU A 606 -0.57 -2.18 22.20
C GLU A 606 -1.66 -2.93 22.96
N THR A 607 -1.78 -4.24 22.70
CA THR A 607 -2.72 -5.11 23.41
C THR A 607 -1.94 -6.11 24.26
N ILE A 608 -2.17 -6.09 25.57
CA ILE A 608 -1.55 -6.99 26.54
C ILE A 608 -2.53 -8.11 26.86
N ARG A 609 -2.06 -9.36 26.95
CA ARG A 609 -2.85 -10.46 27.51
C ARG A 609 -2.39 -10.78 28.93
N LEU A 610 -3.27 -10.52 29.90
CA LEU A 610 -3.06 -10.90 31.30
C LEU A 610 -3.74 -12.24 31.56
N ALA A 611 -2.95 -13.28 31.84
CA ALA A 611 -3.42 -14.61 32.23
C ALA A 611 -2.86 -15.01 33.60
N PRO A 612 -3.48 -14.55 34.71
CA PRO A 612 -3.04 -14.88 36.05
C PRO A 612 -3.16 -16.38 36.34
N ASP A 613 -2.35 -16.87 37.29
CA ASP A 613 -2.42 -18.26 37.73
C ASP A 613 -3.77 -18.58 38.40
N LEU A 614 -4.47 -19.57 37.83
CA LEU A 614 -5.74 -20.09 38.36
C LEU A 614 -5.54 -21.36 39.19
N ILE A 615 -4.43 -22.06 38.97
CA ILE A 615 -4.24 -23.43 39.46
C ILE A 615 -4.13 -23.44 40.98
N ALA A 616 -3.35 -22.53 41.56
CA ALA A 616 -3.22 -22.41 43.00
C ALA A 616 -4.58 -22.17 43.70
N ALA A 617 -5.43 -21.33 43.12
CA ALA A 617 -6.76 -21.05 43.65
C ALA A 617 -7.67 -22.29 43.57
N ILE A 618 -7.69 -22.96 42.42
CA ILE A 618 -8.50 -24.17 42.21
C ILE A 618 -8.05 -25.29 43.15
N ASP A 619 -6.74 -25.47 43.33
CA ASP A 619 -6.17 -26.48 44.22
C ASP A 619 -6.56 -26.25 45.68
N TYR A 620 -6.55 -24.99 46.10
CA TYR A 620 -7.07 -24.63 47.41
C TYR A 620 -8.53 -25.04 47.58
N ALA A 621 -9.41 -24.75 46.61
CA ALA A 621 -10.82 -25.12 46.71
C ALA A 621 -11.02 -26.64 46.69
N ILE A 622 -10.30 -27.36 45.83
CA ILE A 622 -10.36 -28.82 45.77
C ILE A 622 -10.02 -29.43 47.14
N ASN A 623 -8.91 -29.00 47.72
CA ASN A 623 -8.42 -29.54 48.99
C ASN A 623 -9.29 -29.11 50.18
N LYS A 624 -9.68 -27.83 50.24
CA LYS A 624 -10.44 -27.29 51.38
C LYS A 624 -11.88 -27.82 51.45
N PHE A 625 -12.50 -28.04 50.30
CA PHE A 625 -13.90 -28.43 50.20
C PHE A 625 -14.10 -29.89 49.75
N ASN A 626 -13.02 -30.67 49.68
CA ASN A 626 -13.03 -32.09 49.28
C ASN A 626 -13.76 -32.32 47.95
N ILE A 627 -13.46 -31.49 46.94
CA ILE A 627 -14.05 -31.65 45.60
C ILE A 627 -13.47 -32.93 44.97
N PRO A 628 -14.29 -33.92 44.58
CA PRO A 628 -13.79 -35.11 43.91
C PRO A 628 -13.06 -34.78 42.61
N THR A 629 -11.89 -35.38 42.41
CA THR A 629 -11.08 -35.24 41.19
C THR A 629 -11.10 -36.53 40.36
N PRO A 630 -10.97 -36.45 39.03
CA PRO A 630 -10.83 -37.62 38.16
C PRO A 630 -9.62 -38.47 38.52
N ALA A 631 -9.70 -39.78 38.26
CA ALA A 631 -8.51 -40.65 38.25
C ALA A 631 -7.69 -40.41 36.96
N GLY A 632 -6.36 -40.46 37.06
CA GLY A 632 -5.46 -40.28 35.91
C GLY A 632 -5.06 -38.82 35.65
N SER A 633 -4.60 -38.55 34.42
CA SER A 633 -4.11 -37.23 34.02
C SER A 633 -5.25 -36.34 33.51
N TYR A 634 -5.31 -35.10 33.98
CA TYR A 634 -6.32 -34.11 33.61
C TYR A 634 -5.79 -32.69 33.79
N THR A 635 -6.47 -31.70 33.21
CA THR A 635 -6.18 -30.28 33.44
C THR A 635 -7.30 -29.62 34.23
N LYS A 636 -6.95 -28.66 35.11
CA LYS A 636 -7.91 -27.92 35.94
C LYS A 636 -8.33 -26.67 35.19
N LYS A 637 -9.64 -26.45 35.04
CA LYS A 637 -10.21 -25.34 34.28
C LYS A 637 -11.23 -24.59 35.12
N PHE A 638 -11.43 -23.31 34.80
CA PHE A 638 -12.52 -22.50 35.34
C PHE A 638 -13.48 -22.12 34.20
N GLN A 639 -14.66 -22.72 34.19
CA GLN A 639 -15.73 -22.43 33.24
C GLN A 639 -16.50 -21.19 33.70
N VAL A 640 -16.50 -20.13 32.91
CA VAL A 640 -17.05 -18.82 33.28
C VAL A 640 -18.54 -18.74 32.96
N GLU A 641 -19.32 -18.24 33.92
CA GLU A 641 -20.73 -17.86 33.75
C GLU A 641 -20.90 -16.33 33.77
N GLN A 642 -20.17 -15.64 34.66
CA GLN A 642 -20.13 -14.17 34.72
C GLN A 642 -18.69 -13.69 34.96
N LEU A 643 -18.36 -12.52 34.44
CA LEU A 643 -17.02 -11.93 34.52
C LEU A 643 -17.09 -10.41 34.58
N VAL A 644 -16.32 -9.82 35.50
CA VAL A 644 -16.07 -8.38 35.60
C VAL A 644 -14.56 -8.16 35.61
N PRO A 645 -13.96 -7.83 34.44
CA PRO A 645 -12.54 -7.50 34.37
C PRO A 645 -12.31 -6.02 34.65
N HIS A 646 -11.17 -5.71 35.24
CA HIS A 646 -10.65 -4.36 35.41
C HIS A 646 -9.12 -4.40 35.31
N ALA A 647 -8.55 -3.43 34.60
CA ALA A 647 -7.12 -3.22 34.57
C ALA A 647 -6.80 -1.73 34.58
N THR A 648 -5.70 -1.36 35.23
CA THR A 648 -5.29 0.04 35.34
C THR A 648 -3.78 0.15 35.38
N MET A 649 -3.28 1.32 34.98
CA MET A 649 -1.88 1.68 35.05
C MET A 649 -1.35 1.63 36.49
N SER A 650 -0.17 1.07 36.70
CA SER A 650 0.46 0.99 38.03
C SER A 650 1.80 1.69 38.12
N SER A 651 2.62 1.57 37.08
CA SER A 651 3.93 2.20 37.05
C SER A 651 4.26 2.66 35.65
N ILE A 652 4.67 3.92 35.57
CA ILE A 652 5.16 4.60 34.38
C ILE A 652 6.48 5.27 34.69
N TYR A 653 7.31 5.48 33.69
CA TYR A 653 8.53 6.25 33.84
C TYR A 653 8.94 6.88 32.52
N ASN A 654 9.41 8.12 32.58
CA ASN A 654 9.97 8.84 31.46
C ASN A 654 11.45 9.09 31.78
N LYS A 655 12.36 8.71 30.88
CA LYS A 655 13.80 8.67 31.17
C LYS A 655 14.45 10.06 31.23
N ASN A 656 13.96 11.03 30.46
CA ASN A 656 14.52 12.37 30.43
C ASN A 656 13.47 13.42 30.83
N HIS A 657 13.39 14.53 30.09
CA HIS A 657 12.36 15.54 30.29
C HIS A 657 11.06 15.08 29.64
N SER A 658 10.02 14.93 30.46
CA SER A 658 8.66 14.71 29.98
C SER A 658 8.19 15.93 29.20
N VAL A 659 8.10 15.79 27.87
CA VAL A 659 7.49 16.78 26.98
C VAL A 659 6.26 16.16 26.38
N ASN A 660 5.09 16.45 26.95
CA ASN A 660 3.79 15.89 26.54
C ASN A 660 3.73 14.35 26.59
N SER A 661 4.43 13.71 27.55
CA SER A 661 4.33 12.26 27.72
C SER A 661 2.91 11.84 28.10
N GLY A 662 2.39 10.81 27.43
CA GLY A 662 1.04 10.32 27.62
C GLY A 662 1.02 8.84 27.97
N PHE A 663 0.13 8.45 28.88
CA PHE A 663 -0.09 7.05 29.23
C PHE A 663 -1.60 6.81 29.37
N ALA A 664 -2.10 5.74 28.78
CA ALA A 664 -3.50 5.38 28.86
C ALA A 664 -3.70 3.87 28.95
N VAL A 665 -4.78 3.49 29.61
CA VAL A 665 -5.43 2.19 29.43
C VAL A 665 -6.73 2.49 28.69
N ASP A 666 -6.77 2.14 27.41
CA ASP A 666 -7.84 2.53 26.50
C ASP A 666 -9.07 1.62 26.70
N GLU A 667 -8.86 0.31 26.79
CA GLU A 667 -9.92 -0.69 26.94
C GLU A 667 -9.41 -1.93 27.66
N TRP A 668 -10.29 -2.63 28.39
CA TRP A 668 -10.03 -4.01 28.83
C TRP A 668 -11.26 -4.89 28.60
N ARG A 669 -11.02 -6.14 28.23
CA ARG A 669 -12.07 -7.09 27.83
C ARG A 669 -11.64 -8.54 28.11
N PRO A 670 -12.56 -9.50 28.18
CA PRO A 670 -12.20 -10.92 28.27
C PRO A 670 -11.33 -11.32 27.07
N HIS A 671 -10.28 -12.11 27.29
CA HIS A 671 -9.64 -12.82 26.18
C HIS A 671 -10.63 -13.87 25.63
N PRO A 672 -10.65 -14.17 24.32
CA PRO A 672 -11.54 -15.18 23.77
C PRO A 672 -11.49 -16.47 24.59
N PHE A 673 -12.68 -16.91 25.02
CA PHE A 673 -12.81 -18.12 25.81
C PHE A 673 -12.43 -19.34 24.99
N THR A 674 -11.89 -20.35 25.66
CA THR A 674 -11.58 -21.64 25.03
C THR A 674 -12.64 -22.68 25.37
N SER A 675 -12.61 -23.80 24.66
CA SER A 675 -13.43 -24.98 24.94
C SER A 675 -12.54 -26.21 25.17
N ASP A 676 -13.05 -27.18 25.91
CA ASP A 676 -12.39 -28.46 26.22
C ASP A 676 -13.45 -29.56 26.39
N THR A 677 -13.05 -30.80 26.70
CA THR A 677 -13.95 -31.91 27.04
C THR A 677 -13.76 -32.30 28.49
N ASP A 678 -14.87 -32.41 29.23
CA ASP A 678 -14.84 -32.80 30.63
C ASP A 678 -14.49 -34.28 30.79
N VAL A 679 -13.42 -34.60 31.53
CA VAL A 679 -12.96 -35.98 31.70
C VAL A 679 -13.87 -36.84 32.58
N LEU A 680 -14.75 -36.24 33.39
CA LEU A 680 -15.70 -36.96 34.24
C LEU A 680 -16.97 -37.33 33.46
N THR A 681 -17.50 -36.36 32.70
CA THR A 681 -18.81 -36.50 32.04
C THR A 681 -18.72 -36.78 30.54
N ASN A 682 -17.54 -36.61 29.95
CA ASN A 682 -17.31 -36.63 28.51
C ASN A 682 -18.13 -35.59 27.72
N ASN A 683 -18.67 -34.58 28.39
CA ASN A 683 -19.42 -33.48 27.79
C ASN A 683 -18.49 -32.30 27.46
N PRO A 684 -18.86 -31.46 26.46
CA PRO A 684 -18.08 -30.26 26.15
C PRO A 684 -18.12 -29.22 27.28
N ILE A 685 -16.96 -28.68 27.61
CA ILE A 685 -16.78 -27.53 28.51
C ILE A 685 -16.55 -26.29 27.63
N ASN A 686 -17.54 -25.40 27.58
CA ASN A 686 -17.42 -24.11 26.89
C ASN A 686 -17.09 -22.98 27.88
N ASN A 687 -16.72 -21.81 27.37
CA ASN A 687 -16.46 -20.59 28.15
C ASN A 687 -15.33 -20.72 29.19
N ILE A 688 -14.25 -21.43 28.86
CA ILE A 688 -13.10 -21.57 29.76
C ILE A 688 -12.32 -20.26 29.82
N PHE A 689 -12.06 -19.76 31.03
CA PHE A 689 -11.29 -18.54 31.24
C PHE A 689 -9.85 -18.70 30.75
N SER A 690 -9.41 -17.77 29.92
CA SER A 690 -8.09 -17.77 29.26
C SER A 690 -7.32 -16.46 29.46
N GLY A 691 -7.80 -15.60 30.36
CA GLY A 691 -7.23 -14.29 30.68
C GLY A 691 -8.10 -13.11 30.25
N ILE A 692 -7.54 -11.91 30.33
CA ILE A 692 -8.11 -10.66 29.81
C ILE A 692 -7.16 -10.01 28.81
N GLN A 693 -7.71 -9.25 27.88
CA GLN A 693 -6.95 -8.33 27.03
C GLN A 693 -7.06 -6.91 27.59
N VAL A 694 -5.96 -6.17 27.54
CA VAL A 694 -5.90 -4.76 27.92
C VAL A 694 -5.21 -4.00 26.81
N ASP A 695 -5.91 -3.05 26.21
CA ASP A 695 -5.35 -2.11 25.26
C ASP A 695 -4.75 -0.93 26.03
N VAL A 696 -3.48 -0.64 25.78
CA VAL A 696 -2.72 0.42 26.43
C VAL A 696 -2.14 1.36 25.40
N ALA A 697 -1.90 2.61 25.79
CA ALA A 697 -1.27 3.60 24.96
C ALA A 697 -0.12 4.30 25.68
N VAL A 698 0.98 4.56 24.98
CA VAL A 698 2.15 5.30 25.48
C VAL A 698 2.59 6.33 24.44
N SER A 699 2.80 7.56 24.85
CA SER A 699 3.36 8.63 24.04
C SER A 699 4.59 9.23 24.73
N ASP A 700 5.54 9.69 23.90
CA ASP A 700 6.92 10.11 24.16
C ASP A 700 7.97 9.01 23.88
N SER A 701 9.08 9.40 23.26
CA SER A 701 10.14 8.52 22.73
C SER A 701 11.00 7.87 23.82
N ASP A 702 10.85 8.31 25.06
CA ASP A 702 11.55 7.83 26.23
C ASP A 702 10.60 7.56 27.41
N ALA A 703 9.30 7.54 27.16
CA ALA A 703 8.27 7.08 28.07
C ALA A 703 8.14 5.56 28.05
N TYR A 704 7.95 4.98 29.22
CA TYR A 704 7.81 3.55 29.46
C TYR A 704 6.59 3.29 30.34
N PHE A 705 5.69 2.43 29.86
CA PHE A 705 4.63 1.83 30.65
C PHE A 705 5.17 0.50 31.18
N TYR A 706 5.59 0.51 32.45
CA TYR A 706 6.30 -0.60 33.08
C TYR A 706 5.37 -1.66 33.66
N ARG A 707 4.32 -1.24 34.35
CA ARG A 707 3.48 -2.16 35.14
C ARG A 707 2.01 -1.86 35.03
N ILE A 708 1.23 -2.93 34.88
CA ILE A 708 -0.23 -2.89 34.87
C ILE A 708 -0.78 -3.68 36.06
N SER A 709 -1.80 -3.12 36.72
CA SER A 709 -2.58 -3.77 37.77
C SER A 709 -3.82 -4.35 37.17
N TYR A 710 -4.26 -5.48 37.68
CA TYR A 710 -5.53 -6.09 37.30
C TYR A 710 -6.36 -6.49 38.52
N HIS A 711 -7.67 -6.47 38.32
CA HIS A 711 -8.66 -7.02 39.23
C HIS A 711 -9.73 -7.71 38.38
N ILE A 712 -9.93 -9.00 38.58
CA ILE A 712 -10.82 -9.84 37.75
C ILE A 712 -11.72 -10.61 38.70
N THR A 713 -13.03 -10.39 38.61
CA THR A 713 -14.03 -11.17 39.33
C THR A 713 -14.71 -12.12 38.37
N LEU A 714 -14.72 -13.41 38.69
CA LEU A 714 -15.35 -14.48 37.92
C LEU A 714 -16.39 -15.17 38.79
N ILE A 715 -17.54 -15.47 38.20
CA ILE A 715 -18.48 -16.48 38.70
C ILE A 715 -18.46 -17.63 37.70
N GLY A 716 -18.29 -18.85 38.20
CA GLY A 716 -18.18 -19.99 37.33
C GLY A 716 -17.97 -21.31 38.06
N LYS A 717 -17.50 -22.30 37.34
CA LYS A 717 -17.41 -23.67 37.81
C LYS A 717 -16.01 -24.22 37.62
N ILE A 718 -15.50 -24.92 38.62
CA ILE A 718 -14.31 -25.78 38.46
C ILE A 718 -14.67 -26.96 37.54
N ARG A 719 -13.83 -27.23 36.55
CA ARG A 719 -13.98 -28.32 35.57
C ARG A 719 -12.66 -29.02 35.35
N PHE A 720 -12.72 -30.26 34.86
CA PHE A 720 -11.54 -31.08 34.59
C PHE A 720 -11.47 -31.39 33.10
N GLY A 721 -10.55 -30.74 32.39
CA GLY A 721 -10.33 -30.91 30.96
C GLY A 721 -9.37 -32.04 30.64
N GLN A 722 -9.27 -32.39 29.35
CA GLN A 722 -8.33 -33.40 28.88
C GLN A 722 -6.87 -32.98 29.17
N PRO A 723 -5.96 -33.95 29.37
CA PRO A 723 -4.53 -33.65 29.48
C PRO A 723 -4.00 -33.12 28.14
N PHE A 724 -3.05 -32.18 28.21
CA PHE A 724 -2.33 -31.75 27.00
C PHE A 724 -1.49 -32.93 26.49
N ILE A 725 -1.79 -33.41 25.28
CA ILE A 725 -0.89 -34.30 24.54
C ILE A 725 0.12 -33.38 23.86
N ILE A 726 1.33 -33.33 24.39
CA ILE A 726 2.47 -32.72 23.69
C ILE A 726 3.01 -33.82 22.78
N ASP A 727 2.75 -33.70 21.49
CA ASP A 727 3.50 -34.45 20.47
C ASP A 727 4.88 -33.80 20.24
#